data_AF-A0A354SGP5-F1
#
_entry.id   AF-A0A354SGP5-F1
#
_cell.length_a   1.000
_cell.length_b   1.000
_cell.length_c   1.000
_cell.angle_alpha   90.00
_cell.angle_beta   90.00
_cell.angle_gamma   90.00
#
_symmetry.space_group_name_H-M   'P 1'
#
loop_
_entity.id
_entity.type
_entity.pdbx_description
1 polymer ?
#
loop_
_entity_poly.entity_id
_entity_poly.type
_entity_poly.pdbx_seq_one_letter_code
_entity_poly.pdbx_strand_id
1 'polypeptide(L)'
;AFSNLFVQTEILRNRQAILCTRRPRSKDEPTYWTFHLMAVHGTDNLDVTCETDRLKFVGRGHTLSNPAAMNWSPSGPEDLSGTEGSVLDPIVSIRSSVKLSPGESVTMDIVSGIAQTRAKALDLVEKYHDNRLADRVFNLAWMHSQVMLRQINATQDDVQLYGRLAGSVIYANASLRADPRIIMKNCRGQSGLWGYAISGDLPIVLLQIGDHTNIELVRQLQQAHAYWRLKGLAVDLVIWNEDNAIYRQALHDQIVGLIATSMENRAADRPGGIFVRPGDQISSEDRILFQTVARVIIKDDMGTLEEQLSRRKTKDISVPRLRPVKDSSATNRDEGIFSYPDLMFRNGLGGFTPDGQEYFVILKPGENTPLPWVNVLANSHFGSIISESGSASTWSENAHEFRITPWNNDPVSDLSGEAFYIRDEETGQVWSPTPLPCGGRTPYICRHGFGYSVFEHVEDGIRSQLWIYVSISAPVKFMVLKMVNESGRNRTLSVTGYLEWVLGDLRPKTIMHVTTEVDAGSGALFARNPYNMDFADRVAFFDVDDPARTVTCDRDEFIGRNGEMSGPQAMTQSQLSGKVGAGLDPCGAIQVTFGLTNRQEQEIIFRMGVTGRRGADDASKTVKSFRGSAVAHNELEAVHRYWEKTLGTVQIETPDPSLNILTNGWLLYQTLSSRLWARSGYYQSGGAFGFRDQLQDVMALVYAEPALVRGHLLLCASRQFPEGDVQHWWHPPTGRGVRTRCSDDYLWLPLAVGRYIISTGDAEILNESVSFLEGRQVRADEDSYYDLPGVADEKGSLYDHCVRAVKRGLRFGIHGLPLMGSGDWNDGMNKVGDEG
;
A
#
# COMPACT_ATOMS: atom_id res chain seq x y z
N ALA A 1 3.78 -10.77 2.12
CA ALA A 1 3.70 -11.86 1.11
C ALA A 1 5.01 -12.61 0.94
N PHE A 2 6.03 -12.14 0.19
CA PHE A 2 7.23 -12.98 -0.07
C PHE A 2 7.95 -13.46 1.20
N SER A 3 8.01 -12.62 2.24
CA SER A 3 8.58 -13.01 3.54
C SER A 3 7.86 -14.20 4.20
N ASN A 4 6.58 -14.43 3.88
CA ASN A 4 5.76 -15.48 4.47
C ASN A 4 6.22 -16.87 4.01
N LEU A 5 6.74 -16.97 2.78
CA LEU A 5 7.25 -18.23 2.21
C LEU A 5 8.41 -18.83 3.02
N PHE A 6 9.08 -18.03 3.85
CA PHE A 6 10.20 -18.50 4.68
C PHE A 6 9.76 -18.97 6.07
N VAL A 7 8.50 -18.77 6.45
CA VAL A 7 7.98 -19.19 7.76
C VAL A 7 7.47 -20.62 7.66
N GLN A 8 7.78 -21.42 8.68
CA GLN A 8 7.29 -22.78 8.84
C GLN A 8 6.60 -22.90 10.20
N THR A 9 5.48 -23.62 10.24
CA THR A 9 4.68 -23.86 11.44
C THR A 9 4.72 -25.34 11.83
N GLU A 10 4.62 -25.61 13.13
CA GLU A 10 4.57 -26.97 13.70
C GLU A 10 3.53 -26.99 14.84
N ILE A 11 2.57 -27.90 14.78
CA ILE A 11 1.49 -28.04 15.76
C ILE A 11 1.86 -29.10 16.80
N LEU A 12 2.03 -28.67 18.05
CA LEU A 12 2.28 -29.52 19.20
C LEU A 12 0.95 -29.91 19.88
N ARG A 13 0.23 -30.87 19.30
CA ARG A 13 -1.12 -31.29 19.77
C ARG A 13 -1.17 -31.62 21.27
N ASN A 14 -0.20 -32.38 21.76
CA ASN A 14 -0.13 -32.80 23.17
C ASN A 14 0.21 -31.66 24.14
N ARG A 15 0.59 -30.47 23.64
CA ARG A 15 1.02 -29.32 24.42
C ARG A 15 0.17 -28.08 24.14
N GLN A 16 -0.90 -28.23 23.36
CA GLN A 16 -1.81 -27.13 22.98
C GLN A 16 -1.05 -25.89 22.49
N ALA A 17 -0.01 -26.12 21.68
CA ALA A 17 0.89 -25.06 21.24
C ALA A 17 1.22 -25.18 19.75
N ILE A 18 1.58 -24.07 19.15
CA ILE A 18 2.09 -23.96 17.79
C ILE A 18 3.49 -23.34 17.87
N LEU A 19 4.47 -23.96 17.23
CA LEU A 19 5.79 -23.37 17.01
C LEU A 19 5.84 -22.76 15.61
N CYS A 20 6.63 -21.70 15.46
CA CYS A 20 6.99 -21.18 14.16
C CYS A 20 8.50 -20.90 14.09
N THR A 21 9.07 -21.08 12.90
CA THR A 21 10.46 -20.75 12.62
C THR A 21 10.59 -20.13 11.24
N ARG A 22 11.63 -19.33 11.04
CA ARG A 22 11.96 -18.75 9.73
C ARG A 22 13.18 -19.46 9.15
N ARG A 23 13.09 -19.94 7.92
CA ARG A 23 14.22 -20.52 7.19
C ARG A 23 15.31 -19.44 7.00
N PRO A 24 16.56 -19.69 7.43
CA PRO A 24 17.65 -18.74 7.27
C PRO A 24 18.00 -18.57 5.78
N ARG A 25 18.42 -17.37 5.40
CA ARG A 25 18.90 -17.00 4.05
C ARG A 25 20.40 -17.15 3.89
N SER A 26 21.15 -17.25 4.99
CA SER A 26 22.59 -17.51 4.98
C SER A 26 22.99 -18.46 6.12
N LYS A 27 24.18 -19.06 6.03
CA LYS A 27 24.67 -20.00 7.05
C LYS A 27 24.83 -19.37 8.43
N ASP A 28 25.13 -18.08 8.48
CA ASP A 28 25.39 -17.34 9.72
C ASP A 28 24.16 -16.58 10.24
N GLU A 29 23.03 -16.65 9.55
CA GLU A 29 21.80 -15.97 9.98
C GLU A 29 21.21 -16.68 11.22
N PRO A 30 21.04 -15.97 12.35
CA PRO A 30 20.45 -16.56 13.54
C PRO A 30 18.99 -16.94 13.27
N THR A 31 18.63 -18.18 13.56
CA THR A 31 17.25 -18.66 13.46
C THR A 31 16.57 -18.57 14.82
N TYR A 32 15.43 -17.88 14.88
CA TYR A 32 14.62 -17.79 16.09
C TYR A 32 13.35 -18.62 15.95
N TRP A 33 12.87 -19.12 17.09
CA TRP A 33 11.67 -19.93 17.22
C TRP A 33 10.63 -19.18 18.02
N THR A 34 9.45 -18.98 17.46
CA THR A 34 8.29 -18.46 18.18
C THR A 34 7.41 -19.61 18.64
N PHE A 35 6.67 -19.40 19.73
CA PHE A 35 5.61 -20.31 20.15
C PHE A 35 4.35 -19.53 20.50
N HIS A 36 3.20 -20.15 20.30
CA HIS A 36 1.90 -19.70 20.74
C HIS A 36 1.22 -20.86 21.47
N LEU A 37 0.89 -20.68 22.74
CA LEU A 37 0.35 -21.68 23.65
C LEU A 37 -1.01 -21.21 24.17
N MET A 38 -1.97 -22.12 24.24
CA MET A 38 -3.22 -21.95 24.98
C MET A 38 -3.31 -23.05 26.04
N ALA A 39 -3.11 -22.69 27.31
CA ALA A 39 -3.29 -23.61 28.43
C ALA A 39 -4.64 -23.33 29.11
N VAL A 40 -5.49 -24.35 29.22
CA VAL A 40 -6.82 -24.22 29.81
C VAL A 40 -6.87 -25.00 31.12
N HIS A 41 -7.22 -24.32 32.22
CA HIS A 41 -7.17 -24.86 33.58
C HIS A 41 -8.57 -25.05 34.16
N GLY A 42 -8.78 -26.12 34.92
CA GLY A 42 -10.04 -26.41 35.62
C GLY A 42 -11.01 -27.30 34.83
N THR A 43 -10.54 -28.01 33.79
CA THR A 43 -11.32 -28.98 33.03
C THR A 43 -10.40 -30.06 32.44
N ASP A 44 -10.88 -31.32 32.38
CA ASP A 44 -10.05 -32.49 32.04
C ASP A 44 -10.22 -33.01 30.59
N ASN A 45 -11.22 -32.52 29.84
CA ASN A 45 -11.49 -32.94 28.46
C ASN A 45 -11.50 -31.73 27.53
N LEU A 46 -10.42 -31.54 26.76
CA LEU A 46 -10.28 -30.44 25.82
C LEU A 46 -10.06 -30.98 24.41
N ASP A 47 -11.07 -30.83 23.57
CA ASP A 47 -10.88 -30.97 22.13
C ASP A 47 -10.18 -29.70 21.62
N VAL A 48 -8.95 -29.87 21.14
CA VAL A 48 -8.13 -28.77 20.62
C VAL A 48 -7.89 -28.97 19.13
N THR A 49 -8.26 -27.97 18.36
CA THR A 49 -7.98 -27.90 16.92
C THR A 49 -7.18 -26.64 16.61
N CYS A 50 -6.35 -26.70 15.58
CA CYS A 50 -5.43 -25.61 15.24
C CYS A 50 -5.54 -25.27 13.75
N GLU A 51 -5.26 -24.01 13.41
CA GLU A 51 -5.07 -23.58 12.03
C GLU A 51 -3.81 -22.73 11.93
N THR A 52 -3.02 -22.97 10.89
CA THR A 52 -1.85 -22.15 10.58
C THR A 52 -1.90 -21.53 9.20
N ASP A 53 -2.89 -21.84 8.37
CA ASP A 53 -3.13 -21.22 7.07
C ASP A 53 -4.24 -20.16 7.16
N ARG A 54 -3.89 -18.89 6.89
CA ARG A 54 -4.84 -17.78 6.95
C ARG A 54 -6.00 -17.93 5.96
N LEU A 55 -5.74 -18.49 4.78
CA LEU A 55 -6.78 -18.66 3.76
C LEU A 55 -7.86 -19.63 4.25
N LYS A 56 -7.47 -20.69 4.99
CA LYS A 56 -8.42 -21.65 5.58
C LYS A 56 -9.13 -21.08 6.80
N PHE A 57 -8.45 -20.29 7.63
CA PHE A 57 -9.06 -19.69 8.82
C PHE A 57 -10.05 -18.59 8.49
N VAL A 58 -9.62 -17.60 7.69
CA VAL A 58 -10.46 -16.47 7.32
C VAL A 58 -11.45 -16.89 6.24
N GLY A 59 -11.03 -17.69 5.25
CA GLY A 59 -11.83 -17.98 4.07
C GLY A 59 -11.71 -16.86 3.02
N ARG A 60 -11.70 -17.23 1.73
CA ARG A 60 -11.70 -16.23 0.64
C ARG A 60 -12.95 -15.36 0.71
N GLY A 61 -12.77 -14.04 0.57
CA GLY A 61 -13.85 -13.05 0.57
C GLY A 61 -14.34 -12.65 1.96
N HIS A 62 -13.79 -13.26 3.01
CA HIS A 62 -14.09 -12.95 4.40
C HIS A 62 -13.01 -12.05 5.02
N THR A 63 -13.29 -11.53 6.21
CA THR A 63 -12.41 -10.64 6.98
C THR A 63 -12.12 -11.22 8.36
N LEU A 64 -11.21 -10.62 9.11
CA LEU A 64 -10.99 -10.99 10.52
C LEU A 64 -12.19 -10.68 11.43
N SER A 65 -13.09 -9.77 11.03
CA SER A 65 -14.33 -9.50 11.76
C SER A 65 -15.43 -10.53 11.48
N ASN A 66 -15.39 -11.20 10.33
CA ASN A 66 -16.32 -12.27 9.96
C ASN A 66 -15.59 -13.45 9.27
N PRO A 67 -14.72 -14.19 9.97
CA PRO A 67 -13.93 -15.27 9.39
C PRO A 67 -14.75 -16.57 9.25
N ALA A 68 -14.50 -17.33 8.18
CA ALA A 68 -15.15 -18.61 7.91
C ALA A 68 -14.98 -19.62 9.04
N ALA A 69 -13.85 -19.59 9.77
CA ALA A 69 -13.65 -20.45 10.94
C ALA A 69 -14.74 -20.27 12.01
N MET A 70 -15.38 -19.09 12.10
CA MET A 70 -16.45 -18.83 13.08
C MET A 70 -17.84 -19.20 12.57
N ASN A 71 -17.98 -19.70 11.34
CA ASN A 71 -19.25 -20.21 10.82
C ASN A 71 -19.57 -21.55 11.51
N TRP A 72 -20.71 -21.62 12.18
CA TRP A 72 -21.14 -22.84 12.87
C TRP A 72 -22.12 -23.62 12.00
N SER A 73 -21.86 -24.90 11.82
CA SER A 73 -22.84 -25.81 11.23
C SER A 73 -23.99 -26.06 12.24
N PRO A 74 -25.16 -26.55 11.79
CA PRO A 74 -26.23 -27.00 12.69
C PRO A 74 -25.78 -28.10 13.67
N SER A 75 -24.70 -28.82 13.34
CA SER A 75 -24.05 -29.85 14.16
C SER A 75 -22.97 -29.31 15.12
N GLY A 76 -22.71 -28.00 15.12
CA GLY A 76 -21.66 -27.35 15.92
C GLY A 76 -20.54 -26.72 15.07
N PRO A 77 -19.51 -26.14 15.71
CA PRO A 77 -18.35 -25.61 14.99
C PRO A 77 -17.61 -26.74 14.27
N GLU A 78 -17.21 -26.52 13.02
CA GLU A 78 -16.31 -27.45 12.33
C GLU A 78 -14.90 -27.38 12.94
N ASP A 79 -14.21 -28.51 12.94
CA ASP A 79 -12.82 -28.60 13.38
C ASP A 79 -11.90 -27.82 12.45
N LEU A 80 -10.94 -27.09 13.03
CA LEU A 80 -9.89 -26.45 12.24
C LEU A 80 -9.05 -27.52 11.52
N SER A 81 -8.59 -27.21 10.30
CA SER A 81 -8.04 -28.24 9.39
C SER A 81 -6.72 -28.86 9.86
N GLY A 82 -6.00 -28.22 10.79
CA GLY A 82 -4.73 -28.71 11.30
C GLY A 82 -3.58 -28.63 10.30
N THR A 83 -3.63 -27.69 9.35
CA THR A 83 -2.56 -27.48 8.37
C THR A 83 -1.30 -26.97 9.08
N GLU A 84 -0.14 -27.53 8.76
CA GLU A 84 1.17 -27.14 9.31
C GLU A 84 2.29 -27.27 8.27
N GLY A 85 3.48 -26.76 8.58
CA GLY A 85 4.64 -26.78 7.70
C GLY A 85 4.82 -25.47 6.94
N SER A 86 5.13 -25.55 5.65
CA SER A 86 5.35 -24.38 4.80
C SER A 86 4.05 -23.96 4.12
N VAL A 87 3.27 -23.12 4.81
CA VAL A 87 2.03 -22.52 4.26
C VAL A 87 2.32 -21.19 3.58
N LEU A 88 1.46 -20.78 2.63
CA LEU A 88 1.67 -19.55 1.85
C LEU A 88 1.43 -18.28 2.68
N ASP A 89 0.50 -18.34 3.63
CA ASP A 89 0.13 -17.21 4.48
C ASP A 89 -0.08 -17.65 5.94
N PRO A 90 1.00 -17.67 6.75
CA PRO A 90 1.00 -18.29 8.06
C PRO A 90 0.28 -17.44 9.12
N ILE A 91 -0.50 -18.11 9.95
CA ILE A 91 -1.08 -17.61 11.19
C ILE A 91 -0.85 -18.60 12.34
N VAL A 92 -1.21 -18.22 13.56
CA VAL A 92 -1.32 -19.13 14.69
C VAL A 92 -2.72 -19.01 15.28
N SER A 93 -3.49 -20.10 15.23
CA SER A 93 -4.83 -20.16 15.80
C SER A 93 -5.01 -21.48 16.53
N ILE A 94 -5.48 -21.41 17.77
CA ILE A 94 -5.81 -22.56 18.62
C ILE A 94 -7.26 -22.39 19.06
N ARG A 95 -8.08 -23.42 18.82
CA ARG A 95 -9.47 -23.50 19.25
C ARG A 95 -9.57 -24.56 20.33
N SER A 96 -10.26 -24.23 21.41
CA SER A 96 -10.61 -25.17 22.47
C SER A 96 -12.06 -24.98 22.89
N SER A 97 -12.78 -26.09 23.04
CA SER A 97 -14.18 -26.09 23.48
C SER A 97 -14.27 -26.41 24.97
N VAL A 98 -14.95 -25.57 25.74
CA VAL A 98 -15.13 -25.74 27.19
C VAL A 98 -16.62 -25.72 27.52
N LYS A 99 -17.05 -26.67 28.36
CA LYS A 99 -18.40 -26.69 28.92
C LYS A 99 -18.36 -26.20 30.37
N LEU A 100 -19.12 -25.14 30.66
CA LEU A 100 -19.21 -24.55 32.01
C LEU A 100 -20.57 -24.85 32.63
N SER A 101 -20.58 -25.49 33.79
CA SER A 101 -21.80 -25.62 34.61
C SER A 101 -22.04 -24.33 35.42
N PRO A 102 -23.27 -24.10 35.92
CA PRO A 102 -23.55 -22.92 36.74
C PRO A 102 -22.61 -22.80 37.95
N GLY A 103 -21.89 -21.67 38.05
CA GLY A 103 -20.95 -21.41 39.14
C GLY A 103 -19.53 -21.96 38.94
N GLU A 104 -19.28 -22.72 37.87
CA GLU A 104 -17.93 -23.14 37.49
C GLU A 104 -17.19 -21.99 36.78
N SER A 105 -15.87 -21.91 37.01
CA SER A 105 -14.98 -20.98 36.34
C SER A 105 -13.82 -21.74 35.72
N VAL A 106 -13.45 -21.36 34.50
CA VAL A 106 -12.25 -21.86 33.81
C VAL A 106 -11.31 -20.68 33.57
N THR A 107 -10.01 -20.93 33.70
CA THR A 107 -8.96 -19.94 33.41
C THR A 107 -8.22 -20.39 32.16
N MET A 108 -7.96 -19.45 31.25
CA MET A 108 -7.25 -19.70 29.99
C MET A 108 -6.02 -18.79 29.92
N ASP A 109 -4.84 -19.39 29.86
CA ASP A 109 -3.59 -18.68 29.65
C ASP A 109 -3.21 -18.73 28.17
N ILE A 110 -3.14 -17.55 27.54
CA ILE A 110 -2.69 -17.40 26.15
C ILE A 110 -1.28 -16.81 26.18
N VAL A 111 -0.29 -17.61 25.81
CA VAL A 111 1.12 -17.25 25.94
C VAL A 111 1.77 -17.26 24.57
N SER A 112 2.39 -16.15 24.19
CA SER A 112 3.23 -16.07 23.00
C SER A 112 4.66 -15.72 23.41
N GLY A 113 5.64 -16.35 22.79
CA GLY A 113 7.04 -16.09 23.11
C GLY A 113 8.01 -16.44 21.99
N ILE A 114 9.27 -16.07 22.19
CA ILE A 114 10.36 -16.30 21.24
C ILE A 114 11.58 -16.88 21.97
N ALA A 115 12.31 -17.77 21.31
CA ALA A 115 13.52 -18.39 21.80
C ALA A 115 14.57 -18.52 20.69
N GLN A 116 15.83 -18.65 21.07
CA GLN A 116 16.95 -18.82 20.13
C GLN A 116 17.01 -20.22 19.49
N THR A 117 16.36 -21.22 20.09
CA THR A 117 16.37 -22.60 19.61
C THR A 117 15.01 -23.25 19.85
N ARG A 118 14.69 -24.27 19.04
CA ARG A 118 13.48 -25.09 19.23
C ARG A 118 13.40 -25.67 20.63
N ALA A 119 14.50 -26.22 21.15
CA ALA A 119 14.56 -26.80 22.49
C ALA A 119 14.20 -25.78 23.57
N LYS A 120 14.77 -24.57 23.53
CA LYS A 120 14.42 -23.50 24.47
C LYS A 120 12.96 -23.04 24.32
N ALA A 121 12.41 -23.02 23.11
CA ALA A 121 10.99 -22.73 22.90
C ALA A 121 10.10 -23.79 23.58
N LEU A 122 10.45 -25.07 23.45
CA LEU A 122 9.75 -26.17 24.12
C LEU A 122 9.85 -26.07 25.64
N ASP A 123 11.02 -25.73 26.19
CA ASP A 123 11.19 -25.53 27.63
C ASP A 123 10.29 -24.40 28.14
N LEU A 124 10.15 -23.30 27.38
CA LEU A 124 9.27 -22.19 27.72
C LEU A 124 7.79 -22.60 27.63
N VAL A 125 7.40 -23.37 26.61
CA VAL A 125 6.05 -23.94 26.50
C VAL A 125 5.73 -24.81 27.73
N GLU A 126 6.62 -25.71 28.11
CA GLU A 126 6.44 -26.57 29.30
C GLU A 126 6.36 -25.73 30.58
N LYS A 127 7.25 -24.76 30.74
CA LYS A 127 7.30 -23.88 31.91
C LYS A 127 6.00 -23.08 32.09
N TYR A 128 5.47 -22.51 31.01
CA TYR A 128 4.28 -21.64 31.07
C TYR A 128 2.96 -22.40 30.91
N HIS A 129 3.01 -23.71 30.70
CA HIS A 129 1.83 -24.56 30.85
C HIS A 129 1.41 -24.72 32.32
N ASP A 130 2.31 -24.48 33.28
CA ASP A 130 2.01 -24.45 34.72
C ASP A 130 1.45 -23.07 35.14
N ASN A 131 0.22 -23.06 35.66
CA ASN A 131 -0.48 -21.83 36.08
C ASN A 131 0.29 -21.02 37.14
N ARG A 132 1.01 -21.68 38.08
CA ARG A 132 1.75 -20.99 39.14
C ARG A 132 2.91 -20.18 38.58
N LEU A 133 3.50 -20.65 37.49
CA LEU A 133 4.62 -19.99 36.82
C LEU A 133 4.13 -18.89 35.90
N ALA A 134 2.96 -19.04 35.28
CA ALA A 134 2.29 -17.97 34.54
C ALA A 134 1.96 -16.78 35.46
N ASP A 135 1.34 -17.02 36.62
CA ASP A 135 1.00 -15.96 37.60
C ASP A 135 2.24 -15.20 38.09
N ARG A 136 3.37 -15.90 38.24
CA ARG A 136 4.63 -15.28 38.68
C ARG A 136 5.16 -14.25 37.68
N VAL A 137 4.81 -14.34 36.40
CA VAL A 137 5.23 -13.37 35.38
C VAL A 137 4.71 -11.97 35.71
N PHE A 138 3.46 -11.84 36.16
CA PHE A 138 2.88 -10.55 36.51
C PHE A 138 3.62 -9.89 37.68
N ASN A 139 3.99 -10.67 38.69
CA ASN A 139 4.77 -10.18 39.84
C ASN A 139 6.17 -9.69 39.41
N LEU A 140 6.85 -10.44 38.54
CA LEU A 140 8.15 -10.04 38.00
C LEU A 140 8.06 -8.79 37.12
N ALA A 141 7.04 -8.72 36.26
CA ALA A 141 6.78 -7.56 35.41
C ALA A 141 6.50 -6.30 36.24
N TRP A 142 5.73 -6.44 37.33
CA TRP A 142 5.47 -5.36 38.28
C TRP A 142 6.76 -4.88 38.95
N MET A 143 7.57 -5.80 39.50
CA MET A 143 8.86 -5.45 40.12
C MET A 143 9.81 -4.76 39.13
N HIS A 144 9.90 -5.25 37.89
CA HIS A 144 10.71 -4.63 36.85
C HIS A 144 10.21 -3.22 36.50
N SER A 145 8.89 -3.02 36.43
CA SER A 145 8.29 -1.70 36.22
C SER A 145 8.68 -0.72 37.32
N GLN A 146 8.66 -1.13 38.59
CA GLN A 146 9.08 -0.28 39.71
C GLN A 146 10.56 0.11 39.66
N VAL A 147 11.44 -0.82 39.27
CA VAL A 147 12.88 -0.53 39.08
C VAL A 147 13.07 0.47 37.94
N MET A 148 12.39 0.26 36.80
CA MET A 148 12.43 1.14 35.64
C MET A 148 12.00 2.57 36.00
N LEU A 149 10.90 2.74 36.73
CA LEU A 149 10.39 4.04 37.19
C LEU A 149 11.44 4.81 38.01
N ARG A 150 12.12 4.12 38.93
CA ARG A 150 13.20 4.71 39.74
C ARG A 150 14.41 5.14 38.90
N GLN A 151 14.75 4.40 37.83
CA GLN A 151 15.89 4.72 36.96
C GLN A 151 15.69 6.02 36.19
N ILE A 152 14.45 6.31 35.75
CA ILE A 152 14.12 7.55 35.01
C ILE A 152 13.60 8.67 35.92
N ASN A 153 13.55 8.43 37.23
CA ASN A 153 13.00 9.36 38.23
C ASN A 153 11.55 9.79 37.93
N ALA A 154 10.71 8.85 37.48
CA ALA A 154 9.30 9.09 37.13
C ALA A 154 8.35 8.37 38.08
N THR A 155 7.16 8.92 38.25
CA THR A 155 6.05 8.33 39.00
C THR A 155 5.16 7.46 38.10
N GLN A 156 4.18 6.76 38.69
CA GLN A 156 3.19 6.03 37.91
C GLN A 156 2.31 6.96 37.07
N ASP A 157 1.94 8.12 37.60
CA ASP A 157 1.11 9.11 36.92
C ASP A 157 1.86 9.71 35.71
N ASP A 158 3.16 10.00 35.87
CA ASP A 158 4.03 10.45 34.77
C ASP A 158 4.02 9.44 33.62
N VAL A 159 4.15 8.14 33.91
CA VAL A 159 4.18 7.11 32.87
C VAL A 159 2.84 6.92 32.17
N GLN A 160 1.72 7.13 32.85
CA GLN A 160 0.41 7.18 32.17
C GLN A 160 0.37 8.33 31.16
N LEU A 161 0.92 9.49 31.53
CA LEU A 161 1.04 10.64 30.64
C LEU A 161 1.97 10.35 29.45
N TYR A 162 3.13 9.75 29.70
CA TYR A 162 4.09 9.37 28.67
C TYR A 162 3.53 8.30 27.72
N GLY A 163 2.70 7.39 28.23
CA GLY A 163 1.97 6.40 27.43
C GLY A 163 0.89 7.03 26.54
N ARG A 164 0.11 7.99 27.06
CA ARG A 164 -0.84 8.78 26.27
C ARG A 164 -0.13 9.57 25.17
N LEU A 165 1.01 10.17 25.49
CA LEU A 165 1.84 10.90 24.54
C LEU A 165 2.43 9.95 23.47
N ALA A 166 2.93 8.77 23.87
CA ALA A 166 3.39 7.72 22.94
C ALA A 166 2.31 7.32 21.94
N GLY A 167 1.05 7.21 22.39
CA GLY A 167 -0.09 6.95 21.50
C GLY A 167 -0.21 7.98 20.38
N SER A 168 0.05 9.27 20.67
CA SER A 168 0.03 10.36 19.68
C SER A 168 1.31 10.42 18.81
N VAL A 169 2.39 9.81 19.26
CA VAL A 169 3.62 9.63 18.46
C VAL A 169 3.46 8.47 17.47
N ILE A 170 2.84 7.37 17.90
CA ILE A 170 2.61 6.18 17.07
C ILE A 170 1.49 6.45 16.05
N TYR A 171 0.37 6.97 16.52
CA TYR A 171 -0.78 7.33 15.69
C TYR A 171 -0.81 8.84 15.53
N ALA A 172 -0.75 9.34 14.28
CA ALA A 172 -0.76 10.77 14.02
C ALA A 172 -2.01 11.43 14.60
N ASN A 173 -1.87 12.11 15.73
CA ASN A 173 -2.98 12.77 16.39
C ASN A 173 -3.06 14.24 15.95
N ALA A 174 -4.08 14.58 15.16
CA ALA A 174 -4.28 15.94 14.65
C ALA A 174 -4.31 17.02 15.75
N SER A 175 -4.72 16.70 16.98
CA SER A 175 -4.85 17.70 18.06
C SER A 175 -3.52 18.18 18.65
N LEU A 176 -2.45 17.41 18.47
CA LEU A 176 -1.10 17.74 18.96
C LEU A 176 -0.15 18.13 17.84
N ARG A 177 -0.67 18.29 16.62
CA ARG A 177 0.11 18.72 15.46
C ARG A 177 0.02 20.23 15.24
N ALA A 178 0.82 20.72 14.30
CA ALA A 178 0.68 22.08 13.81
C ALA A 178 -0.72 22.35 13.23
N ASP A 179 -1.14 23.61 13.30
CA ASP A 179 -2.37 24.07 12.67
C ASP A 179 -2.37 23.70 11.17
N PRO A 180 -3.50 23.20 10.62
CA PRO A 180 -3.58 22.83 9.20
C PRO A 180 -3.09 23.91 8.23
N ARG A 181 -3.27 25.20 8.56
CA ARG A 181 -2.79 26.33 7.74
C ARG A 181 -1.27 26.44 7.70
N ILE A 182 -0.56 25.93 8.71
CA ILE A 182 0.90 25.83 8.71
C ILE A 182 1.33 24.65 7.84
N ILE A 183 0.68 23.49 8.03
CA ILE A 183 0.99 22.28 7.27
C ILE A 183 0.84 22.51 5.76
N MET A 184 -0.24 23.20 5.34
CA MET A 184 -0.49 23.52 3.93
C MET A 184 0.55 24.47 3.30
N LYS A 185 1.37 25.18 4.10
CA LYS A 185 2.44 26.05 3.58
C LYS A 185 3.73 25.29 3.29
N ASN A 186 3.86 24.03 3.71
CA ASN A 186 5.09 23.29 3.50
C ASN A 186 5.36 23.05 2.01
N CYS A 187 6.54 23.46 1.55
CA CYS A 187 7.05 23.21 0.20
C CYS A 187 8.38 22.44 0.22
N ARG A 188 8.80 21.94 1.39
CA ARG A 188 10.08 21.26 1.61
C ARG A 188 9.89 19.76 1.85
N GLY A 189 10.82 18.98 1.31
CA GLY A 189 10.93 17.54 1.52
C GLY A 189 11.78 17.16 2.73
N GLN A 190 11.92 15.86 2.98
CA GLN A 190 12.72 15.29 4.08
C GLN A 190 14.14 15.83 4.16
N SER A 191 14.79 16.05 3.00
CA SER A 191 16.17 16.56 2.94
C SER A 191 16.38 17.93 3.56
N GLY A 192 15.32 18.73 3.76
CA GLY A 192 15.38 20.00 4.48
C GLY A 192 15.78 19.85 5.96
N LEU A 193 15.62 18.66 6.55
CA LEU A 193 16.00 18.38 7.94
C LEU A 193 17.50 18.10 8.10
N TRP A 194 18.18 17.65 7.03
CA TRP A 194 19.55 17.13 7.12
C TRP A 194 20.58 18.19 7.49
N GLY A 195 20.33 19.46 7.12
CA GLY A 195 21.15 20.60 7.56
C GLY A 195 21.18 20.80 9.08
N TYR A 196 20.24 20.20 9.80
CA TYR A 196 20.13 20.24 11.26
C TYR A 196 20.55 18.93 11.93
N ALA A 197 21.17 18.00 11.19
CA ALA A 197 21.56 16.66 11.64
C ALA A 197 20.39 15.75 12.06
N ILE A 198 19.19 16.00 11.53
CA ILE A 198 17.97 15.21 11.80
C ILE A 198 17.60 14.49 10.50
N SER A 199 17.43 13.16 10.54
CA SER A 199 17.20 12.38 9.31
C SER A 199 15.76 12.50 8.79
N GLY A 200 14.79 12.60 9.70
CA GLY A 200 13.35 12.57 9.39
C GLY A 200 12.75 11.16 9.28
N ASP A 201 13.53 10.11 9.54
CA ASP A 201 13.06 8.71 9.48
C ASP A 201 12.32 8.29 10.75
N LEU A 202 12.66 8.90 11.88
CA LEU A 202 12.04 8.65 13.17
C LEU A 202 10.94 9.68 13.47
N PRO A 203 9.91 9.31 14.26
CA PRO A 203 8.91 10.25 14.75
C PRO A 203 9.57 11.44 15.47
N ILE A 204 9.16 12.66 15.11
CA ILE A 204 9.66 13.89 15.76
C ILE A 204 8.65 14.38 16.81
N VAL A 205 9.13 14.64 18.03
CA VAL A 205 8.41 15.39 19.06
C VAL A 205 9.09 16.75 19.18
N LEU A 206 8.34 17.82 18.98
CA LEU A 206 8.84 19.19 18.99
C LEU A 206 8.41 19.89 20.28
N LEU A 207 9.37 20.40 21.06
CA LEU A 207 9.13 21.33 22.16
C LEU A 207 9.51 22.75 21.73
N GLN A 208 8.60 23.69 21.87
CA GLN A 208 8.85 25.12 21.73
C GLN A 208 8.91 25.74 23.14
N ILE A 209 10.06 26.29 23.52
CA ILE A 209 10.27 26.90 24.84
C ILE A 209 10.98 28.24 24.69
N GLY A 210 10.41 29.30 25.27
CA GLY A 210 10.99 30.63 25.36
C GLY A 210 11.07 31.18 26.78
N ASP A 211 10.32 30.62 27.73
CA ASP A 211 10.33 31.02 29.14
C ASP A 211 11.00 29.98 30.06
N HIS A 212 12.06 30.41 30.74
CA HIS A 212 12.77 29.64 31.75
C HIS A 212 11.90 29.14 32.92
N THR A 213 10.76 29.78 33.22
CA THR A 213 9.86 29.29 34.29
C THR A 213 9.22 27.95 33.94
N ASN A 214 9.18 27.59 32.65
CA ASN A 214 8.55 26.38 32.14
C ASN A 214 9.55 25.26 31.84
N ILE A 215 10.77 25.34 32.39
CA ILE A 215 11.83 24.33 32.23
C ILE A 215 11.39 22.91 32.65
N GLU A 216 10.36 22.81 33.50
CA GLU A 216 9.75 21.56 33.90
C GLU A 216 9.22 20.73 32.71
N LEU A 217 8.76 21.37 31.63
CA LEU A 217 8.34 20.68 30.40
C LEU A 217 9.51 19.97 29.71
N VAL A 218 10.72 20.57 29.75
CA VAL A 218 11.95 19.95 29.23
C VAL A 218 12.25 18.68 30.03
N ARG A 219 12.17 18.77 31.37
CA ARG A 219 12.38 17.64 32.28
C ARG A 219 11.39 16.50 32.01
N GLN A 220 10.10 16.81 31.86
CA GLN A 220 9.06 15.81 31.58
C GLN A 220 9.25 15.14 30.21
N LEU A 221 9.55 15.90 29.16
CA LEU A 221 9.75 15.33 27.82
C LEU A 221 11.04 14.52 27.71
N GLN A 222 12.09 14.89 28.44
CA GLN A 222 13.30 14.08 28.58
C GLN A 222 12.98 12.74 29.27
N GLN A 223 12.17 12.74 30.33
CA GLN A 223 11.73 11.51 31.00
C GLN A 223 10.82 10.66 30.11
N ALA A 224 9.93 11.28 29.34
CA ALA A 224 9.10 10.61 28.36
C ALA A 224 9.95 9.93 27.27
N HIS A 225 10.95 10.65 26.75
CA HIS A 225 11.92 10.12 25.78
C HIS A 225 12.67 8.89 26.32
N ALA A 226 13.19 8.97 27.55
CA ALA A 226 13.84 7.84 28.21
C ALA A 226 12.88 6.66 28.41
N TYR A 227 11.64 6.93 28.82
CA TYR A 227 10.61 5.92 28.96
C TYR A 227 10.31 5.20 27.64
N TRP A 228 10.13 5.95 26.55
CA TRP A 228 9.89 5.40 25.22
C TRP A 228 11.05 4.52 24.74
N ARG A 229 12.28 4.99 24.93
CA ARG A 229 13.49 4.23 24.58
C ARG A 229 13.57 2.92 25.34
N LEU A 230 13.27 2.91 26.64
CA LEU A 230 13.20 1.70 27.46
C LEU A 230 12.06 0.76 27.05
N LYS A 231 11.01 1.27 26.38
CA LYS A 231 9.93 0.49 25.77
C LYS A 231 10.17 0.14 24.30
N GLY A 232 11.32 0.51 23.73
CA GLY A 232 11.67 0.22 22.33
C GLY A 232 11.08 1.17 21.29
N LEU A 233 10.52 2.31 21.71
CA LEU A 233 10.03 3.37 20.83
C LEU A 233 11.14 4.42 20.64
N ALA A 234 11.73 4.46 19.44
CA ALA A 234 12.71 5.47 19.06
C ALA A 234 12.01 6.75 18.55
N VAL A 235 12.42 7.91 19.06
CA VAL A 235 11.82 9.22 18.79
C VAL A 235 12.94 10.25 18.74
N ASP A 236 12.87 11.20 17.81
CA ASP A 236 13.72 12.38 17.83
C ASP A 236 13.01 13.50 18.63
N LEU A 237 13.57 13.87 19.79
CA LEU A 237 13.08 14.98 20.60
C LEU A 237 13.80 16.27 20.18
N VAL A 238 13.09 17.16 19.51
CA VAL A 238 13.63 18.45 19.04
C VAL A 238 13.16 19.56 19.99
N ILE A 239 14.10 20.31 20.54
CA ILE A 239 13.83 21.43 21.46
C ILE A 239 14.25 22.72 20.77
N TRP A 240 13.26 23.57 20.50
CA TRP A 240 13.46 24.93 20.02
C TRP A 240 13.59 25.88 21.21
N ASN A 241 14.76 26.47 21.35
CA ASN A 241 14.95 27.58 22.27
C ASN A 241 14.60 28.89 21.55
N GLU A 242 13.47 29.50 21.92
CA GLU A 242 12.94 30.75 21.38
C GLU A 242 13.12 31.95 22.35
N ASP A 243 14.06 31.86 23.29
CA ASP A 243 14.33 32.94 24.25
C ASP A 243 14.71 34.25 23.53
N ASN A 244 13.86 35.26 23.72
CA ASN A 244 14.02 36.59 23.14
C ASN A 244 14.75 37.57 24.09
N ALA A 245 15.14 37.15 25.30
CA ALA A 245 15.81 37.99 26.29
C ALA A 245 17.31 38.17 26.01
N ILE A 246 17.91 39.20 26.61
CA ILE A 246 19.36 39.52 26.53
C ILE A 246 20.23 38.40 27.15
N TYR A 247 19.63 37.47 27.91
CA TYR A 247 20.28 36.36 28.62
C TYR A 247 20.10 34.98 27.96
N ARG A 248 19.97 34.89 26.61
CA ARG A 248 19.73 33.65 25.85
C ARG A 248 20.58 32.44 26.24
N GLN A 249 21.83 32.70 26.63
CA GLN A 249 22.79 31.67 27.03
C GLN A 249 22.31 30.88 28.26
N ALA A 250 21.63 31.53 29.21
CA ALA A 250 21.26 30.92 30.48
C ALA A 250 20.22 29.81 30.31
N LEU A 251 19.15 30.04 29.53
CA LEU A 251 18.15 29.01 29.27
C LEU A 251 18.74 27.86 28.43
N HIS A 252 19.57 28.19 27.44
CA HIS A 252 20.26 27.19 26.63
C HIS A 252 21.16 26.28 27.49
N ASP A 253 22.00 26.88 28.34
CA ASP A 253 22.91 26.16 29.22
C ASP A 253 22.15 25.31 30.25
N GLN A 254 20.99 25.78 30.73
CA GLN A 254 20.10 24.99 31.60
C GLN A 254 19.53 23.76 30.88
N ILE A 255 19.03 23.93 29.65
CA ILE A 255 18.51 22.81 28.84
C ILE A 255 19.62 21.79 28.57
N VAL A 256 20.80 22.26 28.13
CA VAL A 256 21.97 21.40 27.88
C VAL A 256 22.42 20.72 29.17
N GLY A 257 22.40 21.41 30.31
CA GLY A 257 22.72 20.84 31.62
C GLY A 257 21.76 19.74 32.06
N LEU A 258 20.46 19.90 31.83
CA LEU A 258 19.45 18.86 32.10
C LEU A 258 19.66 17.61 31.22
N ILE A 259 20.01 17.82 29.95
CA ILE A 259 20.32 16.72 29.03
C ILE A 259 21.63 16.02 29.44
N ALA A 260 22.65 16.77 29.83
CA ALA A 260 23.96 16.24 30.23
C ALA A 260 23.96 15.49 31.57
N THR A 261 23.01 15.83 32.46
CA THR A 261 22.81 15.12 33.74
C THR A 261 21.96 13.87 33.59
N SER A 262 21.37 13.65 32.42
CA SER A 262 20.59 12.46 32.11
C SER A 262 21.48 11.23 31.91
N MET A 263 20.92 10.03 32.18
CA MET A 263 21.58 8.78 31.81
C MET A 263 21.70 8.59 30.28
N GLU A 264 21.14 9.50 29.48
CA GLU A 264 21.14 9.50 28.01
C GLU A 264 22.31 10.27 27.40
N ASN A 265 23.43 10.43 28.11
CA ASN A 265 24.67 11.08 27.62
C ASN A 265 25.24 10.52 26.30
N ARG A 266 24.68 9.45 25.74
CA ARG A 266 25.02 8.85 24.44
C ARG A 266 24.02 9.14 23.31
N ALA A 267 22.97 9.92 23.57
CA ALA A 267 21.83 10.15 22.66
C ALA A 267 21.72 11.60 22.13
N ALA A 268 22.63 12.51 22.48
CA ALA A 268 22.65 13.86 21.89
C ALA A 268 23.08 13.79 20.42
N ASP A 269 22.37 14.51 19.54
CA ASP A 269 22.66 14.66 18.11
C ASP A 269 22.94 13.35 17.35
N ARG A 270 22.14 12.32 17.63
CA ARG A 270 22.13 11.03 16.93
C ARG A 270 20.70 10.61 16.65
N PRO A 271 20.44 9.76 15.63
CA PRO A 271 19.10 9.23 15.39
C PRO A 271 18.49 8.58 16.66
N GLY A 272 17.27 8.97 16.99
CA GLY A 272 16.56 8.57 18.21
C GLY A 272 17.07 9.31 19.43
N GLY A 273 17.36 10.60 19.26
CA GLY A 273 18.10 11.43 20.19
C GLY A 273 17.43 12.75 20.53
N ILE A 274 18.12 13.55 21.36
CA ILE A 274 17.67 14.90 21.73
C ILE A 274 18.48 15.93 20.95
N PHE A 275 17.78 16.85 20.30
CA PHE A 275 18.35 17.90 19.45
C PHE A 275 17.91 19.28 19.98
N VAL A 276 18.86 20.07 20.50
CA VAL A 276 18.59 21.45 20.93
C VAL A 276 19.01 22.39 19.81
N ARG A 277 18.08 23.22 19.31
CA ARG A 277 18.35 24.18 18.23
C ARG A 277 17.91 25.59 18.63
N PRO A 278 18.75 26.62 18.42
CA PRO A 278 18.33 28.01 18.56
C PRO A 278 17.28 28.34 17.50
N GLY A 279 16.09 28.78 17.91
CA GLY A 279 14.98 29.01 16.99
C GLY A 279 15.30 30.07 15.92
N ASP A 280 16.08 31.10 16.26
CA ASP A 280 16.46 32.19 15.35
C ASP A 280 17.43 31.79 14.23
N GLN A 281 18.11 30.64 14.37
CA GLN A 281 18.97 30.05 13.35
C GLN A 281 18.21 29.14 12.37
N ILE A 282 16.90 28.95 12.58
CA ILE A 282 16.05 28.15 11.70
C ILE A 282 15.32 29.09 10.75
N SER A 283 15.47 28.86 9.44
CA SER A 283 14.79 29.65 8.42
C SER A 283 13.26 29.54 8.56
N SER A 284 12.51 30.52 8.04
CA SER A 284 11.05 30.48 8.11
C SER A 284 10.45 29.26 7.41
N GLU A 285 11.06 28.81 6.31
CA GLU A 285 10.63 27.62 5.58
C GLU A 285 10.92 26.34 6.36
N ASP A 286 12.09 26.24 6.97
CA ASP A 286 12.47 25.07 7.76
C ASP A 286 11.67 24.98 9.06
N ARG A 287 11.30 26.11 9.67
CA ARG A 287 10.34 26.14 10.79
C ARG A 287 9.00 25.51 10.40
N ILE A 288 8.48 25.85 9.22
CA ILE A 288 7.24 25.25 8.68
C ILE A 288 7.44 23.74 8.47
N LEU A 289 8.58 23.32 7.92
CA LEU A 289 8.90 21.91 7.73
C LEU A 289 8.89 21.15 9.05
N PHE A 290 9.64 21.59 10.06
CA PHE A 290 9.69 20.98 11.39
C PHE A 290 8.31 20.85 12.04
N GLN A 291 7.50 21.91 12.00
CA GLN A 291 6.14 21.90 12.51
C GLN A 291 5.24 20.93 11.73
N THR A 292 5.50 20.77 10.43
CA THR A 292 4.74 19.87 9.55
C THR A 292 5.10 18.40 9.78
N VAL A 293 6.37 18.07 10.05
CA VAL A 293 6.82 16.68 10.24
C VAL A 293 6.67 16.20 11.69
N ALA A 294 6.57 17.11 12.65
CA ALA A 294 6.37 16.77 14.06
C ALA A 294 5.04 16.03 14.28
N ARG A 295 5.11 14.90 14.97
CA ARG A 295 3.94 14.10 15.39
C ARG A 295 3.23 14.75 16.58
N VAL A 296 4.01 15.43 17.42
CA VAL A 296 3.57 16.16 18.61
C VAL A 296 4.33 17.48 18.67
N ILE A 297 3.61 18.57 18.94
CA ILE A 297 4.17 19.88 19.26
C ILE A 297 3.67 20.26 20.65
N ILE A 298 4.61 20.43 21.58
CA ILE A 298 4.37 20.96 22.92
C ILE A 298 4.91 22.39 22.96
N LYS A 299 4.14 23.30 23.57
CA LYS A 299 4.54 24.69 23.73
C LYS A 299 4.50 25.09 25.19
N ASP A 300 5.43 25.92 25.61
CA ASP A 300 5.49 26.44 26.98
C ASP A 300 4.40 27.47 27.31
N ASP A 301 3.87 28.16 26.30
CA ASP A 301 2.76 29.11 26.41
C ASP A 301 1.37 28.44 26.52
N MET A 302 1.30 27.11 26.46
CA MET A 302 0.06 26.33 26.40
C MET A 302 -0.26 25.56 27.69
N GLY A 303 0.36 25.91 28.81
CA GLY A 303 0.12 25.29 30.12
C GLY A 303 0.89 23.99 30.33
N THR A 304 0.51 23.21 31.34
CA THR A 304 1.23 21.97 31.69
C THR A 304 1.08 20.88 30.63
N LEU A 305 1.97 19.87 30.64
CA LEU A 305 1.89 18.75 29.70
C LEU A 305 0.55 18.00 29.80
N GLU A 306 0.01 17.84 31.01
CA GLU A 306 -1.30 17.20 31.24
C GLU A 306 -2.46 18.03 30.67
N GLU A 307 -2.44 19.34 30.85
CA GLU A 307 -3.45 20.24 30.28
C GLU A 307 -3.44 20.16 28.75
N GLN A 308 -2.26 20.20 28.14
CA GLN A 308 -2.11 20.09 26.68
C GLN A 308 -2.62 18.74 26.15
N LEU A 309 -2.31 17.63 26.84
CA LEU A 309 -2.77 16.28 26.48
C LEU A 309 -4.26 16.04 26.73
N SER A 310 -4.90 16.86 27.56
CA SER A 310 -6.31 16.72 27.94
C SER A 310 -7.24 17.66 27.17
N ARG A 311 -6.70 18.56 26.34
CA ARG A 311 -7.48 19.41 25.45
C ARG A 311 -8.26 18.55 24.45
N ARG A 312 -9.59 18.67 24.50
CA ARG A 312 -10.48 17.98 23.56
C ARG A 312 -10.36 18.59 22.17
N LYS A 313 -10.48 17.74 21.13
CA LYS A 313 -10.62 18.15 19.73
C LYS A 313 -11.71 19.23 19.59
N THR A 314 -11.50 20.15 18.64
CA THR A 314 -12.51 21.04 18.09
C THR A 314 -13.77 20.24 17.73
N LYS A 315 -14.97 20.76 18.00
CA LYS A 315 -16.23 20.06 17.67
C LYS A 315 -16.27 19.73 16.18
N ASP A 316 -16.41 18.45 15.85
CA ASP A 316 -16.64 18.00 14.47
C ASP A 316 -17.93 18.62 13.92
N ILE A 317 -17.96 18.85 12.60
CA ILE A 317 -19.15 19.27 11.89
C ILE A 317 -20.18 18.14 12.00
N SER A 318 -21.28 18.38 12.72
CA SER A 318 -22.34 17.39 12.86
C SER A 318 -23.18 17.38 11.59
N VAL A 319 -22.99 16.35 10.76
CA VAL A 319 -23.86 16.09 9.61
C VAL A 319 -25.12 15.35 10.07
N PRO A 320 -26.34 15.80 9.70
CA PRO A 320 -27.56 15.09 10.03
C PRO A 320 -27.59 13.67 9.47
N ARG A 321 -28.13 12.73 10.25
CA ARG A 321 -28.40 11.37 9.75
C ARG A 321 -29.50 11.40 8.69
N LEU A 322 -29.35 10.54 7.69
CA LEU A 322 -30.42 10.26 6.74
C LEU A 322 -31.62 9.68 7.49
N ARG A 323 -32.83 10.15 7.18
CA ARG A 323 -34.08 9.61 7.72
C ARG A 323 -34.84 8.95 6.57
N PRO A 324 -34.84 7.60 6.50
CA PRO A 324 -35.63 6.89 5.51
C PRO A 324 -37.10 7.31 5.59
N VAL A 325 -37.69 7.56 4.42
CA VAL A 325 -39.11 7.94 4.28
C VAL A 325 -39.97 6.70 4.03
N LYS A 326 -39.36 5.59 3.59
CA LYS A 326 -40.02 4.30 3.36
C LYS A 326 -39.30 3.19 4.08
N ASP A 327 -40.05 2.22 4.58
CA ASP A 327 -39.49 0.96 5.06
C ASP A 327 -38.87 0.18 3.90
N SER A 328 -37.73 -0.46 4.16
CA SER A 328 -37.07 -1.37 3.23
C SER A 328 -37.84 -2.70 3.16
N SER A 329 -39.05 -2.70 2.60
CA SER A 329 -39.71 -3.95 2.24
C SER A 329 -39.09 -4.46 0.93
N ALA A 330 -38.17 -5.41 1.05
CA ALA A 330 -37.58 -6.10 -0.09
C ALA A 330 -38.71 -6.73 -0.93
N THR A 331 -39.04 -6.11 -2.06
CA THR A 331 -39.88 -6.77 -3.04
C THR A 331 -39.02 -7.82 -3.75
N ASN A 332 -39.12 -9.07 -3.31
CA ASN A 332 -38.67 -10.24 -4.07
C ASN A 332 -39.46 -10.29 -5.39
N ARG A 333 -39.10 -9.47 -6.37
CA ARG A 333 -39.41 -9.76 -7.77
C ARG A 333 -38.34 -10.73 -8.26
N ASP A 334 -38.68 -11.64 -9.16
CA ASP A 334 -37.68 -12.45 -9.87
C ASP A 334 -36.67 -11.49 -10.52
N GLU A 335 -35.49 -11.36 -9.89
CA GLU A 335 -34.49 -10.38 -10.29
C GLU A 335 -33.76 -10.93 -11.52
N GLY A 336 -33.85 -10.16 -12.61
CA GLY A 336 -33.45 -10.45 -13.98
C GLY A 336 -32.42 -11.56 -14.17
N ILE A 337 -32.84 -12.62 -14.88
CA ILE A 337 -31.92 -13.58 -15.47
C ILE A 337 -30.99 -12.81 -16.41
N PHE A 338 -29.72 -12.69 -16.05
CA PHE A 338 -28.71 -12.26 -17.02
C PHE A 338 -28.69 -13.29 -18.16
N SER A 339 -28.90 -12.82 -19.39
CA SER A 339 -28.65 -13.64 -20.57
C SER A 339 -27.14 -13.68 -20.77
N TYR A 340 -26.51 -14.79 -20.42
CA TYR A 340 -25.08 -14.97 -20.66
C TYR A 340 -24.82 -15.23 -22.14
N PRO A 341 -23.73 -14.68 -22.72
CA PRO A 341 -23.25 -15.15 -24.01
C PRO A 341 -22.82 -16.62 -23.91
N ASP A 342 -22.77 -17.32 -25.04
CA ASP A 342 -22.23 -18.67 -25.07
C ASP A 342 -20.71 -18.60 -24.82
N LEU A 343 -20.26 -19.07 -23.65
CA LEU A 343 -18.88 -18.93 -23.20
C LEU A 343 -18.06 -20.19 -23.53
N MET A 344 -16.85 -19.98 -24.03
CA MET A 344 -15.83 -21.01 -24.22
C MET A 344 -15.07 -21.28 -22.92
N PHE A 345 -14.56 -22.51 -22.76
CA PHE A 345 -13.69 -22.92 -21.63
C PHE A 345 -14.30 -22.66 -20.24
N ARG A 346 -15.56 -23.01 -20.06
CA ARG A 346 -16.28 -22.79 -18.80
C ARG A 346 -15.68 -23.62 -17.66
N ASN A 347 -15.40 -22.97 -16.53
CA ASN A 347 -14.83 -23.62 -15.34
C ASN A 347 -15.77 -23.62 -14.11
N GLY A 348 -17.04 -23.27 -14.31
CA GLY A 348 -18.04 -23.14 -13.25
C GLY A 348 -18.19 -21.72 -12.70
N LEU A 349 -17.14 -20.90 -12.75
CA LEU A 349 -17.14 -19.50 -12.31
C LEU A 349 -17.03 -18.51 -13.48
N GLY A 350 -16.65 -18.96 -14.67
CA GLY A 350 -16.36 -18.07 -15.78
C GLY A 350 -15.98 -18.79 -17.08
N GLY A 351 -15.66 -18.01 -18.11
CA GLY A 351 -15.24 -18.47 -19.43
C GLY A 351 -14.94 -17.32 -20.40
N PHE A 352 -14.35 -17.62 -21.54
CA PHE A 352 -14.04 -16.63 -22.58
C PHE A 352 -15.22 -16.41 -23.52
N THR A 353 -15.35 -15.21 -24.07
CA THR A 353 -16.24 -14.96 -25.21
C THR A 353 -15.79 -15.75 -26.46
N PRO A 354 -16.70 -16.02 -27.42
CA PRO A 354 -16.34 -16.73 -28.65
C PRO A 354 -15.24 -16.07 -29.49
N ASP A 355 -15.11 -14.75 -29.41
CA ASP A 355 -14.04 -13.97 -30.05
C ASP A 355 -12.74 -13.92 -29.21
N GLY A 356 -12.75 -14.47 -28.00
CA GLY A 356 -11.61 -14.52 -27.09
C GLY A 356 -11.21 -13.18 -26.47
N GLN A 357 -11.96 -12.10 -26.68
CA GLN A 357 -11.56 -10.74 -26.25
C GLN A 357 -11.89 -10.42 -24.80
N GLU A 358 -12.88 -11.11 -24.22
CA GLU A 358 -13.26 -10.93 -22.82
C GLU A 358 -13.23 -12.25 -22.05
N TYR A 359 -12.84 -12.18 -20.78
CA TYR A 359 -13.06 -13.24 -19.81
C TYR A 359 -14.16 -12.83 -18.84
N PHE A 360 -15.23 -13.63 -18.77
CA PHE A 360 -16.35 -13.43 -17.87
C PHE A 360 -16.13 -14.18 -16.57
N VAL A 361 -16.43 -13.52 -15.45
CA VAL A 361 -16.55 -14.11 -14.12
C VAL A 361 -17.96 -13.88 -13.63
N ILE A 362 -18.65 -14.93 -13.22
CA ILE A 362 -20.03 -14.90 -12.74
C ILE A 362 -20.00 -15.37 -11.29
N LEU A 363 -20.30 -14.48 -10.37
CA LEU A 363 -20.28 -14.75 -8.93
C LEU A 363 -21.70 -14.66 -8.38
N LYS A 364 -22.23 -15.77 -7.87
CA LYS A 364 -23.47 -15.74 -7.09
C LYS A 364 -23.20 -15.14 -5.70
N PRO A 365 -24.22 -14.69 -4.97
CA PRO A 365 -24.06 -14.24 -3.60
C PRO A 365 -23.33 -15.28 -2.74
N GLY A 366 -22.21 -14.87 -2.13
CA GLY A 366 -21.36 -15.73 -1.30
C GLY A 366 -20.37 -16.63 -2.05
N GLU A 367 -20.42 -16.70 -3.38
CA GLU A 367 -19.38 -17.38 -4.17
C GLU A 367 -18.17 -16.44 -4.39
N ASN A 368 -16.96 -17.00 -4.35
CA ASN A 368 -15.72 -16.30 -4.64
C ASN A 368 -14.85 -17.14 -5.56
N THR A 369 -13.94 -16.50 -6.31
CA THR A 369 -12.87 -17.22 -7.03
C THR A 369 -11.88 -17.84 -6.04
N PRO A 370 -11.12 -18.88 -6.41
CA PRO A 370 -10.14 -19.48 -5.49
C PRO A 370 -9.06 -18.51 -5.01
N LEU A 371 -8.73 -17.54 -5.84
CA LEU A 371 -7.73 -16.49 -5.66
C LEU A 371 -8.15 -15.29 -6.52
N PRO A 372 -7.81 -14.04 -6.15
CA PRO A 372 -8.17 -12.87 -6.95
C PRO A 372 -7.76 -13.03 -8.42
N TRP A 373 -8.74 -12.96 -9.31
CA TRP A 373 -8.56 -12.94 -10.76
C TRP A 373 -8.57 -11.49 -11.17
N VAL A 374 -7.45 -11.03 -11.75
CA VAL A 374 -7.23 -9.60 -11.96
C VAL A 374 -6.98 -9.26 -13.41
N ASN A 375 -7.35 -8.03 -13.76
CA ASN A 375 -6.87 -7.36 -14.96
C ASN A 375 -5.91 -6.23 -14.58
N VAL A 376 -4.85 -6.07 -15.37
CA VAL A 376 -3.90 -4.95 -15.24
C VAL A 376 -4.20 -3.96 -16.35
N LEU A 377 -4.63 -2.76 -15.98
CA LEU A 377 -4.96 -1.68 -16.89
C LEU A 377 -3.83 -0.66 -16.81
N ALA A 378 -3.04 -0.47 -17.85
CA ALA A 378 -1.89 0.42 -17.78
C ALA A 378 -1.60 1.11 -19.12
N ASN A 379 -0.91 2.25 -19.02
CA ASN A 379 -0.16 2.90 -20.08
C ASN A 379 1.28 3.14 -19.59
N SER A 380 2.11 3.84 -20.37
CA SER A 380 3.53 4.06 -20.03
C SER A 380 3.79 4.78 -18.69
N HIS A 381 2.80 5.50 -18.14
CA HIS A 381 2.96 6.39 -16.98
C HIS A 381 1.87 6.24 -15.91
N PHE A 382 0.93 5.32 -16.06
CA PHE A 382 -0.19 5.17 -15.14
C PHE A 382 -0.79 3.78 -15.24
N GLY A 383 -1.33 3.26 -14.14
CA GLY A 383 -2.10 2.03 -14.21
C GLY A 383 -2.90 1.71 -12.95
N SER A 384 -3.73 0.70 -13.08
CA SER A 384 -4.56 0.13 -12.02
C SER A 384 -4.63 -1.39 -12.18
N ILE A 385 -4.53 -2.11 -11.06
CA ILE A 385 -4.96 -3.51 -10.98
C ILE A 385 -6.43 -3.51 -10.59
N ILE A 386 -7.26 -4.37 -11.18
CA ILE A 386 -8.69 -4.54 -10.87
C ILE A 386 -8.98 -6.03 -10.67
N SER A 387 -9.46 -6.45 -9.49
CA SER A 387 -9.91 -7.82 -9.24
C SER A 387 -11.37 -8.05 -9.66
N GLU A 388 -11.78 -9.30 -9.75
CA GLU A 388 -13.17 -9.69 -9.99
C GLU A 388 -14.13 -9.27 -8.87
N SER A 389 -13.61 -9.00 -7.67
CA SER A 389 -14.38 -8.49 -6.54
C SER A 389 -14.52 -6.96 -6.55
N GLY A 390 -13.85 -6.27 -7.48
CA GLY A 390 -13.81 -4.81 -7.57
C GLY A 390 -12.66 -4.16 -6.78
N SER A 391 -11.75 -4.96 -6.22
CA SER A 391 -10.57 -4.43 -5.54
C SER A 391 -9.64 -3.74 -6.53
N ALA A 392 -9.09 -2.59 -6.14
CA ALA A 392 -8.24 -1.81 -7.01
C ALA A 392 -7.01 -1.26 -6.30
N SER A 393 -5.93 -1.14 -7.07
CA SER A 393 -4.74 -0.40 -6.68
C SER A 393 -4.20 0.38 -7.87
N THR A 394 -4.11 1.70 -7.70
CA THR A 394 -3.79 2.66 -8.75
C THR A 394 -2.48 3.39 -8.45
N TRP A 395 -1.65 3.60 -9.48
CA TRP A 395 -0.35 4.26 -9.38
C TRP A 395 -0.09 5.18 -10.58
N SER A 396 0.91 6.06 -10.45
CA SER A 396 1.46 6.84 -11.56
C SER A 396 2.97 6.71 -11.59
N GLU A 397 3.55 6.55 -12.78
CA GLU A 397 4.97 6.37 -13.13
C GLU A 397 5.63 5.10 -12.56
N ASN A 398 5.36 4.76 -11.31
CA ASN A 398 5.98 3.67 -10.58
C ASN A 398 4.99 3.03 -9.59
N ALA A 399 4.66 1.76 -9.81
CA ALA A 399 3.70 1.01 -9.00
C ALA A 399 4.15 0.76 -7.55
N HIS A 400 5.45 0.92 -7.25
CA HIS A 400 6.01 0.77 -5.91
C HIS A 400 6.22 2.11 -5.22
N GLU A 401 6.91 3.05 -5.88
CA GLU A 401 7.35 4.32 -5.27
C GLU A 401 6.27 5.41 -5.25
N PHE A 402 5.28 5.35 -6.16
CA PHE A 402 4.27 6.39 -6.28
C PHE A 402 2.86 5.83 -6.51
N ARG A 403 2.36 5.18 -5.46
CA ARG A 403 0.98 4.71 -5.38
C ARG A 403 0.04 5.89 -5.12
N ILE A 404 -1.08 5.89 -5.83
CA ILE A 404 -2.17 6.85 -5.60
C ILE A 404 -3.12 6.29 -4.56
N THR A 405 -3.48 5.01 -4.71
CA THR A 405 -4.28 4.24 -3.76
C THR A 405 -3.49 3.03 -3.22
N PRO A 406 -3.80 2.54 -2.01
CA PRO A 406 -3.08 1.44 -1.40
C PRO A 406 -3.00 0.19 -2.28
N TRP A 407 -1.88 -0.52 -2.19
CA TRP A 407 -1.76 -1.88 -2.72
C TRP A 407 -1.75 -2.86 -1.54
N ASN A 408 -2.80 -3.68 -1.45
CA ASN A 408 -2.92 -4.71 -0.43
C ASN A 408 -2.63 -6.07 -1.08
N ASN A 409 -1.48 -6.66 -0.76
CA ASN A 409 -1.16 -8.03 -1.19
C ASN A 409 -1.85 -9.06 -0.28
N ASP A 410 -3.18 -8.99 -0.22
CA ASP A 410 -4.04 -9.85 0.59
C ASP A 410 -4.98 -10.65 -0.32
N PRO A 411 -4.60 -11.86 -0.75
CA PRO A 411 -5.45 -12.68 -1.60
C PRO A 411 -6.65 -13.32 -0.90
N VAL A 412 -6.74 -13.18 0.43
CA VAL A 412 -7.79 -13.80 1.22
C VAL A 412 -8.98 -12.86 1.28
N SER A 413 -8.77 -11.65 1.81
CA SER A 413 -9.84 -10.67 1.99
C SER A 413 -10.03 -9.73 0.79
N ASP A 414 -9.03 -9.60 -0.09
CA ASP A 414 -9.07 -8.72 -1.28
C ASP A 414 -9.53 -7.29 -0.96
N LEU A 415 -8.97 -6.72 0.11
CA LEU A 415 -9.30 -5.38 0.58
C LEU A 415 -8.81 -4.31 -0.39
N SER A 416 -9.66 -3.30 -0.61
CA SER A 416 -9.40 -2.20 -1.54
C SER A 416 -9.34 -0.86 -0.83
N GLY A 417 -8.47 0.02 -1.30
CA GLY A 417 -8.50 1.44 -0.94
C GLY A 417 -9.41 2.27 -1.85
N GLU A 418 -10.11 1.65 -2.80
CA GLU A 418 -11.09 2.27 -3.69
C GLU A 418 -12.45 1.57 -3.53
N ALA A 419 -13.52 2.35 -3.47
CA ALA A 419 -14.88 1.82 -3.30
C ALA A 419 -15.92 2.70 -3.98
N PHE A 420 -17.00 2.05 -4.44
CA PHE A 420 -18.18 2.71 -4.98
C PHE A 420 -19.43 2.20 -4.28
N TYR A 421 -20.34 3.10 -3.95
CA TYR A 421 -21.60 2.79 -3.29
C TYR A 421 -22.76 3.40 -4.07
N ILE A 422 -23.85 2.67 -4.18
CA ILE A 422 -25.16 3.14 -4.61
C ILE A 422 -26.05 3.09 -3.36
N ARG A 423 -26.76 4.19 -3.09
CA ARG A 423 -27.71 4.27 -1.98
C ARG A 423 -29.07 4.75 -2.47
N ASP A 424 -30.12 4.06 -2.05
CA ASP A 424 -31.49 4.58 -2.20
C ASP A 424 -31.76 5.61 -1.08
N GLU A 425 -32.04 6.86 -1.46
CA GLU A 425 -32.26 7.94 -0.50
C GLU A 425 -33.64 7.88 0.18
N GLU A 426 -34.59 7.10 -0.35
CA GLU A 426 -35.91 6.91 0.25
C GLU A 426 -35.90 5.83 1.34
N THR A 427 -35.11 4.76 1.15
CA THR A 427 -35.04 3.60 2.08
C THR A 427 -33.77 3.57 2.93
N GLY A 428 -32.70 4.23 2.49
CA GLY A 428 -31.37 4.17 3.12
C GLY A 428 -30.59 2.88 2.82
N GLN A 429 -31.09 2.00 1.95
CA GLN A 429 -30.38 0.78 1.55
C GLN A 429 -29.14 1.12 0.71
N VAL A 430 -28.03 0.44 0.98
CA VAL A 430 -26.72 0.66 0.35
C VAL A 430 -26.23 -0.66 -0.23
N TRP A 431 -25.65 -0.60 -1.42
CA TRP A 431 -24.91 -1.70 -2.05
C TRP A 431 -23.81 -1.15 -2.96
N SER A 432 -22.89 -2.01 -3.40
CA SER A 432 -21.80 -1.66 -4.31
C SER A 432 -22.10 -2.16 -5.73
N PRO A 433 -21.66 -1.44 -6.78
CA PRO A 433 -21.75 -1.94 -8.16
C PRO A 433 -20.78 -3.11 -8.43
N THR A 434 -19.90 -3.40 -7.49
CA THR A 434 -18.93 -4.51 -7.44
C THR A 434 -19.22 -5.43 -6.26
N PRO A 435 -18.75 -6.69 -6.24
CA PRO A 435 -18.98 -7.61 -5.11
C PRO A 435 -18.49 -7.08 -3.74
N LEU A 436 -17.38 -6.35 -3.71
CA LEU A 436 -16.87 -5.65 -2.54
C LEU A 436 -16.94 -4.12 -2.75
N PRO A 437 -17.02 -3.31 -1.68
CA PRO A 437 -17.00 -3.72 -0.26
C PRO A 437 -18.37 -4.04 0.34
N CYS A 438 -19.48 -3.64 -0.30
CA CYS A 438 -20.85 -3.85 0.19
C CYS A 438 -21.68 -4.60 -0.85
N GLY A 439 -21.47 -5.92 -0.98
CA GLY A 439 -22.13 -6.75 -1.98
C GLY A 439 -23.66 -6.82 -1.83
N GLY A 440 -24.36 -6.87 -2.97
CA GLY A 440 -25.80 -7.05 -3.06
C GLY A 440 -26.26 -8.50 -2.90
N ARG A 441 -27.55 -8.74 -3.15
CA ARG A 441 -28.23 -10.02 -2.95
C ARG A 441 -28.37 -10.85 -4.22
N THR A 442 -28.05 -10.29 -5.37
CA THR A 442 -28.07 -10.98 -6.67
C THR A 442 -26.66 -11.27 -7.19
N PRO A 443 -26.53 -12.11 -8.22
CA PRO A 443 -25.23 -12.36 -8.84
C PRO A 443 -24.58 -11.10 -9.43
N TYR A 444 -23.25 -11.13 -9.49
CA TYR A 444 -22.42 -10.16 -10.18
C TYR A 444 -21.79 -10.80 -11.42
N ILE A 445 -21.63 -10.00 -12.47
CA ILE A 445 -20.81 -10.35 -13.63
C ILE A 445 -19.63 -9.38 -13.69
N CYS A 446 -18.42 -9.91 -13.67
CA CYS A 446 -17.21 -9.17 -14.01
C CYS A 446 -16.76 -9.59 -15.41
N ARG A 447 -16.39 -8.62 -16.25
CA ARG A 447 -15.79 -8.85 -17.56
C ARG A 447 -14.43 -8.20 -17.59
N HIS A 448 -13.39 -8.97 -17.80
CA HIS A 448 -12.05 -8.45 -18.07
C HIS A 448 -11.83 -8.46 -19.58
N GLY A 449 -11.53 -7.31 -20.17
CA GLY A 449 -11.13 -7.17 -21.56
C GLY A 449 -9.79 -6.46 -21.69
N PHE A 450 -9.34 -6.22 -22.92
CA PHE A 450 -8.07 -5.56 -23.17
C PHE A 450 -8.16 -4.05 -22.84
N GLY A 451 -7.54 -3.64 -21.73
CA GLY A 451 -7.48 -2.26 -21.28
C GLY A 451 -8.67 -1.76 -20.46
N TYR A 452 -9.64 -2.63 -20.16
CA TYR A 452 -10.80 -2.30 -19.34
C TYR A 452 -11.33 -3.49 -18.52
N SER A 453 -12.11 -3.17 -17.48
CA SER A 453 -12.94 -4.12 -16.74
C SER A 453 -14.35 -3.57 -16.59
N VAL A 454 -15.35 -4.46 -16.56
CA VAL A 454 -16.77 -4.09 -16.42
C VAL A 454 -17.42 -4.93 -15.32
N PHE A 455 -18.20 -4.28 -14.46
CA PHE A 455 -19.03 -4.95 -13.47
C PHE A 455 -20.49 -4.70 -13.77
N GLU A 456 -21.30 -5.75 -13.73
CA GLU A 456 -22.74 -5.69 -13.96
C GLU A 456 -23.48 -6.32 -12.79
N HIS A 457 -24.51 -5.61 -12.32
CA HIS A 457 -25.27 -6.02 -11.15
C HIS A 457 -26.68 -5.42 -11.17
N VAL A 458 -27.66 -6.15 -10.65
CA VAL A 458 -29.05 -5.69 -10.50
C VAL A 458 -29.46 -5.83 -9.05
N GLU A 459 -29.85 -4.74 -8.40
CA GLU A 459 -30.33 -4.78 -7.01
C GLU A 459 -31.61 -3.95 -6.90
N ASP A 460 -32.68 -4.51 -6.35
CA ASP A 460 -33.97 -3.82 -6.12
C ASP A 460 -34.50 -3.09 -7.37
N GLY A 461 -34.36 -3.74 -8.54
CA GLY A 461 -34.77 -3.20 -9.83
C GLY A 461 -33.91 -2.04 -10.36
N ILE A 462 -32.73 -1.80 -9.81
CA ILE A 462 -31.71 -0.90 -10.39
C ILE A 462 -30.64 -1.76 -11.04
N ARG A 463 -30.53 -1.67 -12.37
CA ARG A 463 -29.44 -2.29 -13.12
C ARG A 463 -28.27 -1.32 -13.19
N SER A 464 -27.09 -1.78 -12.80
CA SER A 464 -25.85 -1.00 -12.81
C SER A 464 -24.79 -1.68 -13.67
N GLN A 465 -24.02 -0.86 -14.38
CA GLN A 465 -22.84 -1.28 -15.13
C GLN A 465 -21.71 -0.28 -14.84
N LEU A 466 -20.61 -0.76 -14.24
CA LEU A 466 -19.42 0.04 -13.93
C LEU A 466 -18.30 -0.32 -14.90
N TRP A 467 -17.96 0.58 -15.81
CA TRP A 467 -16.78 0.46 -16.67
C TRP A 467 -15.58 1.13 -16.02
N ILE A 468 -14.44 0.44 -16.02
CA ILE A 468 -13.17 0.93 -15.50
C ILE A 468 -12.09 0.76 -16.57
N TYR A 469 -11.44 1.85 -16.94
CA TYR A 469 -10.35 1.84 -17.93
C TYR A 469 -9.36 2.99 -17.67
N VAL A 470 -8.16 2.84 -18.22
CA VAL A 470 -7.11 3.86 -18.16
C VAL A 470 -6.94 4.43 -19.57
N SER A 471 -6.89 5.77 -19.68
CA SER A 471 -6.59 6.44 -20.95
C SER A 471 -5.29 5.90 -21.52
N ILE A 472 -5.24 5.63 -22.83
CA ILE A 472 -4.00 5.16 -23.45
C ILE A 472 -2.92 6.26 -23.51
N SER A 473 -3.31 7.53 -23.46
CA SER A 473 -2.44 8.68 -23.72
C SER A 473 -2.16 9.56 -22.50
N ALA A 474 -2.95 9.42 -21.43
CA ALA A 474 -2.88 10.28 -20.27
C ALA A 474 -2.92 9.49 -18.95
N PRO A 475 -2.32 10.02 -17.86
CA PRO A 475 -2.37 9.42 -16.53
C PRO A 475 -3.73 9.61 -15.85
N VAL A 476 -4.79 9.12 -16.49
CA VAL A 476 -6.19 9.26 -16.07
C VAL A 476 -6.91 7.92 -16.16
N LYS A 477 -7.57 7.55 -15.07
CA LYS A 477 -8.49 6.42 -14.94
C LYS A 477 -9.92 6.94 -14.93
N PHE A 478 -10.77 6.27 -15.68
CA PHE A 478 -12.20 6.51 -15.75
C PHE A 478 -12.95 5.40 -15.02
N MET A 479 -13.98 5.79 -14.27
CA MET A 479 -14.94 4.90 -13.63
C MET A 479 -16.33 5.40 -14.01
N VAL A 480 -16.90 4.79 -15.05
CA VAL A 480 -18.17 5.18 -15.67
C VAL A 480 -19.27 4.26 -15.13
N LEU A 481 -20.12 4.79 -14.26
CA LEU A 481 -21.26 4.06 -13.71
C LEU A 481 -22.54 4.42 -14.46
N LYS A 482 -23.05 3.46 -15.23
CA LYS A 482 -24.34 3.53 -15.90
C LYS A 482 -25.40 2.83 -15.07
N MET A 483 -26.53 3.48 -14.85
CA MET A 483 -27.66 2.95 -14.08
C MET A 483 -28.96 3.08 -14.84
N VAL A 484 -29.76 2.01 -14.84
CA VAL A 484 -31.10 1.98 -15.45
C VAL A 484 -32.11 1.58 -14.38
N ASN A 485 -33.19 2.37 -14.27
CA ASN A 485 -34.27 2.05 -13.34
C ASN A 485 -35.29 1.11 -13.99
N GLU A 486 -35.32 -0.12 -13.51
CA GLU A 486 -36.25 -1.17 -13.92
C GLU A 486 -37.26 -1.54 -12.81
N SER A 487 -37.28 -0.77 -11.73
CA SER A 487 -38.10 -1.05 -10.54
C SER A 487 -39.61 -0.84 -10.77
N GLY A 488 -40.00 -0.11 -11.83
CA GLY A 488 -41.40 0.22 -12.11
C GLY A 488 -41.90 1.48 -11.39
N ARG A 489 -41.04 2.17 -10.64
CA ARG A 489 -41.35 3.43 -9.91
C ARG A 489 -40.19 4.41 -10.05
N ASN A 490 -40.42 5.70 -9.80
CA ASN A 490 -39.33 6.67 -9.71
C ASN A 490 -38.48 6.40 -8.47
N ARG A 491 -37.18 6.67 -8.56
CA ARG A 491 -36.20 6.45 -7.50
C ARG A 491 -35.36 7.70 -7.29
N THR A 492 -34.96 7.96 -6.05
CA THR A 492 -33.95 8.95 -5.71
C THR A 492 -32.74 8.21 -5.20
N LEU A 493 -31.62 8.31 -5.89
CA LEU A 493 -30.40 7.57 -5.58
C LEU A 493 -29.26 8.54 -5.30
N SER A 494 -28.29 8.09 -4.51
CA SER A 494 -26.96 8.69 -4.52
C SER A 494 -25.90 7.67 -4.89
N VAL A 495 -24.83 8.16 -5.51
CA VAL A 495 -23.62 7.40 -5.79
C VAL A 495 -22.46 8.06 -5.07
N THR A 496 -21.69 7.25 -4.35
CA THR A 496 -20.48 7.70 -3.65
C THR A 496 -19.27 6.98 -4.18
N GLY A 497 -18.31 7.72 -4.72
CA GLY A 497 -16.97 7.24 -5.01
C GLY A 497 -16.02 7.57 -3.86
N TYR A 498 -15.20 6.62 -3.46
CA TYR A 498 -14.24 6.75 -2.36
C TYR A 498 -12.87 6.21 -2.80
N LEU A 499 -11.82 6.92 -2.40
CA LEU A 499 -10.44 6.46 -2.52
C LEU A 499 -9.58 6.87 -1.31
N GLU A 500 -8.61 6.05 -0.96
CA GLU A 500 -7.60 6.35 0.06
C GLU A 500 -6.36 6.93 -0.59
N TRP A 501 -5.92 8.11 -0.14
CA TRP A 501 -4.71 8.73 -0.69
C TRP A 501 -3.44 8.15 -0.07
N VAL A 502 -2.51 7.71 -0.93
CA VAL A 502 -1.14 7.34 -0.53
C VAL A 502 -0.13 8.40 -0.95
N LEU A 503 -0.01 8.68 -2.25
CA LEU A 503 0.95 9.63 -2.82
C LEU A 503 2.41 9.35 -2.41
N GLY A 504 2.82 8.08 -2.52
CA GLY A 504 4.14 7.58 -2.17
C GLY A 504 4.18 6.05 -2.14
N ASP A 505 5.13 5.48 -1.42
CA ASP A 505 5.29 4.03 -1.30
C ASP A 505 4.28 3.40 -0.34
N LEU A 506 4.16 3.95 0.88
CA LEU A 506 3.36 3.38 1.95
C LEU A 506 2.57 4.46 2.69
N ARG A 507 1.26 4.21 2.85
CA ARG A 507 0.35 5.11 3.56
C ARG A 507 0.83 5.53 4.96
N PRO A 508 1.38 4.64 5.83
CA PRO A 508 1.90 5.07 7.14
C PRO A 508 3.04 6.09 7.08
N LYS A 509 3.78 6.16 5.96
CA LYS A 509 4.83 7.15 5.73
C LYS A 509 4.30 8.47 5.19
N THR A 510 3.18 8.47 4.48
CA THR A 510 2.67 9.66 3.77
C THR A 510 1.49 10.33 4.44
N ILE A 511 0.70 9.62 5.27
CA ILE A 511 -0.54 10.09 5.93
C ILE A 511 -0.45 11.49 6.53
N MET A 512 0.70 11.84 7.10
CA MET A 512 0.96 13.11 7.77
C MET A 512 1.21 14.29 6.83
N HIS A 513 1.51 14.00 5.57
CA HIS A 513 2.07 14.94 4.61
C HIS A 513 1.14 15.15 3.42
N VAL A 514 0.13 14.29 3.25
CA VAL A 514 -0.91 14.48 2.25
C VAL A 514 -1.81 15.63 2.68
N THR A 515 -1.95 16.60 1.78
CA THR A 515 -2.87 17.73 1.92
C THR A 515 -3.89 17.67 0.81
N THR A 516 -5.13 18.08 1.11
CA THR A 516 -6.26 18.03 0.18
C THR A 516 -6.93 19.38 0.05
N GLU A 517 -7.45 19.68 -1.13
CA GLU A 517 -8.21 20.91 -1.40
C GLU A 517 -9.29 20.67 -2.47
N VAL A 518 -10.34 21.49 -2.46
CA VAL A 518 -11.23 21.62 -3.62
C VAL A 518 -10.64 22.70 -4.52
N ASP A 519 -10.24 22.34 -5.73
CA ASP A 519 -9.69 23.28 -6.70
C ASP A 519 -10.73 24.34 -7.09
N ALA A 520 -10.38 25.62 -6.98
CA ALA A 520 -11.28 26.70 -7.35
C ALA A 520 -11.56 26.77 -8.87
N GLY A 521 -10.61 26.31 -9.69
CA GLY A 521 -10.70 26.42 -11.15
C GLY A 521 -11.61 25.36 -11.78
N SER A 522 -11.48 24.11 -11.37
CA SER A 522 -12.24 22.97 -11.87
C SER A 522 -13.34 22.53 -10.91
N GLY A 523 -13.17 22.74 -9.61
CA GLY A 523 -14.04 22.15 -8.60
C GLY A 523 -13.73 20.69 -8.33
N ALA A 524 -12.59 20.12 -8.74
CA ALA A 524 -12.16 18.75 -8.42
C ALA A 524 -11.51 18.68 -7.02
N LEU A 525 -11.43 17.48 -6.44
CA LEU A 525 -10.61 17.23 -5.25
C LEU A 525 -9.15 17.04 -5.66
N PHE A 526 -8.24 17.84 -5.13
CA PHE A 526 -6.80 17.68 -5.31
C PHE A 526 -6.15 17.14 -4.05
N ALA A 527 -5.10 16.34 -4.24
CA ALA A 527 -4.24 15.84 -3.18
C ALA A 527 -2.76 16.00 -3.56
N ARG A 528 -1.92 16.43 -2.60
CA ARG A 528 -0.48 16.68 -2.79
C ARG A 528 0.33 16.16 -1.61
N ASN A 529 1.56 15.72 -1.88
CA ASN A 529 2.53 15.32 -0.86
C ASN A 529 3.88 16.00 -1.13
N PRO A 530 4.09 17.25 -0.66
CA PRO A 530 5.36 17.97 -0.86
C PRO A 530 6.54 17.37 -0.07
N TYR A 531 6.27 16.44 0.85
CA TYR A 531 7.32 15.77 1.62
C TYR A 531 8.02 14.65 0.83
N ASN A 532 7.35 14.10 -0.20
CA ASN A 532 7.93 13.11 -1.11
C ASN A 532 9.11 13.72 -1.87
N MET A 533 10.25 13.04 -1.94
CA MET A 533 11.46 13.58 -2.58
C MET A 533 11.42 13.54 -4.11
N ASP A 534 10.84 12.49 -4.69
CA ASP A 534 10.91 12.22 -6.13
C ASP A 534 9.67 12.70 -6.88
N PHE A 535 8.56 12.91 -6.16
CA PHE A 535 7.23 13.21 -6.72
C PHE A 535 6.56 14.44 -6.07
N ALA A 536 7.33 15.33 -5.45
CA ALA A 536 6.82 16.50 -4.72
C ALA A 536 5.90 17.42 -5.55
N ASP A 537 6.13 17.49 -6.86
CA ASP A 537 5.46 18.36 -7.82
C ASP A 537 4.22 17.71 -8.47
N ARG A 538 3.88 16.49 -8.07
CA ARG A 538 2.69 15.77 -8.56
C ARG A 538 1.44 16.18 -7.79
N VAL A 539 0.38 16.43 -8.54
CA VAL A 539 -0.96 16.71 -8.03
C VAL A 539 -1.88 15.60 -8.49
N ALA A 540 -2.36 14.78 -7.54
CA ALA A 540 -3.40 13.82 -7.80
C ALA A 540 -4.77 14.50 -7.74
N PHE A 541 -5.73 14.02 -8.54
CA PHE A 541 -7.08 14.55 -8.54
C PHE A 541 -8.15 13.45 -8.53
N PHE A 542 -9.32 13.79 -8.00
CA PHE A 542 -10.55 13.00 -8.07
C PHE A 542 -11.74 13.91 -8.39
N ASP A 543 -12.50 13.58 -9.44
CA ASP A 543 -13.52 14.46 -10.01
C ASP A 543 -14.79 13.71 -10.45
N VAL A 544 -15.92 14.44 -10.46
CA VAL A 544 -17.20 14.04 -11.05
C VAL A 544 -17.87 15.28 -11.67
N ASP A 545 -18.63 15.10 -12.75
CA ASP A 545 -19.27 16.20 -13.49
C ASP A 545 -20.59 16.66 -12.85
N ASP A 546 -20.61 16.82 -11.53
CA ASP A 546 -21.78 17.28 -10.79
C ASP A 546 -21.42 18.42 -9.84
N PRO A 547 -21.94 19.65 -10.06
CA PRO A 547 -21.65 20.79 -9.20
C PRO A 547 -22.36 20.74 -7.84
N ALA A 548 -23.41 19.93 -7.70
CA ALA A 548 -24.14 19.70 -6.44
C ALA A 548 -23.52 18.57 -5.60
N ARG A 549 -22.38 17.99 -6.04
CA ARG A 549 -21.64 16.98 -5.30
C ARG A 549 -21.27 17.46 -3.90
N THR A 550 -21.29 16.55 -2.94
CA THR A 550 -20.70 16.78 -1.61
C THR A 550 -19.41 15.97 -1.48
N VAL A 551 -18.51 16.40 -0.59
CA VAL A 551 -17.17 15.82 -0.47
C VAL A 551 -16.73 15.63 0.97
N THR A 552 -15.81 14.71 1.20
CA THR A 552 -14.91 14.73 2.36
C THR A 552 -13.55 14.17 1.98
N CYS A 553 -12.52 14.66 2.67
CA CYS A 553 -11.15 14.17 2.58
C CYS A 553 -10.64 13.60 3.89
N ASP A 554 -11.54 13.29 4.83
CA ASP A 554 -11.21 12.64 6.09
C ASP A 554 -11.85 11.24 6.19
N ARG A 555 -10.99 10.24 6.17
CA ARG A 555 -11.34 8.83 6.22
C ARG A 555 -11.92 8.42 7.57
N ASP A 556 -11.47 9.04 8.67
CA ASP A 556 -11.96 8.74 10.02
C ASP A 556 -13.46 9.04 10.13
N GLU A 557 -13.93 10.14 9.54
CA GLU A 557 -15.37 10.44 9.49
C GLU A 557 -16.13 9.66 8.40
N PHE A 558 -15.47 9.29 7.29
CA PHE A 558 -16.11 8.53 6.23
C PHE A 558 -16.47 7.13 6.73
N ILE A 559 -15.47 6.40 7.24
CA ILE A 559 -15.64 5.04 7.76
C ILE A 559 -16.34 5.07 9.11
N GLY A 560 -15.99 6.04 9.96
CA GLY A 560 -16.44 6.13 11.34
C GLY A 560 -15.54 5.34 12.29
N ARG A 561 -15.58 5.72 13.57
CA ARG A 561 -14.81 5.06 14.62
C ARG A 561 -15.23 3.59 14.75
N ASN A 562 -14.27 2.67 14.57
CA ASN A 562 -14.51 1.23 14.54
C ASN A 562 -15.47 0.77 13.42
N GLY A 563 -15.65 1.58 12.38
CA GLY A 563 -16.45 1.23 11.21
C GLY A 563 -15.69 0.37 10.21
N GLU A 564 -16.40 -0.11 9.19
CA GLU A 564 -15.87 -0.92 8.10
C GLU A 564 -16.30 -0.36 6.74
N MET A 565 -15.56 -0.69 5.68
CA MET A 565 -15.91 -0.31 4.31
C MET A 565 -17.20 -0.98 3.80
N SER A 566 -17.64 -2.08 4.42
CA SER A 566 -18.91 -2.77 4.13
C SER A 566 -20.14 -1.96 4.58
N GLY A 567 -19.97 -1.05 5.54
CA GLY A 567 -21.03 -0.19 6.06
C GLY A 567 -20.48 1.08 6.69
N PRO A 568 -19.86 1.98 5.90
CA PRO A 568 -19.18 3.15 6.44
C PRO A 568 -20.18 4.18 6.99
N GLN A 569 -19.80 4.89 8.05
CA GLN A 569 -20.66 5.85 8.75
C GLN A 569 -21.24 6.93 7.82
N ALA A 570 -20.48 7.39 6.82
CA ALA A 570 -20.95 8.34 5.81
C ALA A 570 -22.21 7.87 5.08
N MET A 571 -22.40 6.57 4.88
CA MET A 571 -23.59 6.03 4.20
C MET A 571 -24.86 6.10 5.06
N THR A 572 -24.73 6.46 6.35
CA THR A 572 -25.87 6.75 7.24
C THR A 572 -26.18 8.25 7.34
N GLN A 573 -25.35 9.10 6.74
CA GLN A 573 -25.47 10.56 6.78
C GLN A 573 -26.22 11.10 5.55
N SER A 574 -26.86 12.25 5.72
CA SER A 574 -27.60 12.91 4.63
C SER A 574 -26.71 13.38 3.48
N GLN A 575 -25.46 13.74 3.76
CA GLN A 575 -24.45 14.18 2.80
C GLN A 575 -23.04 14.01 3.37
N LEU A 576 -22.00 14.34 2.61
CA LEU A 576 -20.63 14.46 3.14
C LEU A 576 -20.39 15.83 3.78
N SER A 577 -19.41 15.92 4.69
CA SER A 577 -19.22 17.08 5.59
C SER A 577 -18.63 18.34 4.93
N GLY A 578 -17.98 18.20 3.77
CA GLY A 578 -17.18 19.26 3.13
C GLY A 578 -15.75 19.38 3.68
N LYS A 579 -15.30 18.49 4.57
CA LYS A 579 -13.99 18.58 5.22
C LYS A 579 -12.86 18.32 4.22
N VAL A 580 -11.98 19.31 4.04
CA VAL A 580 -10.75 19.24 3.24
C VAL A 580 -9.62 19.96 3.96
N GLY A 581 -8.36 19.68 3.60
CA GLY A 581 -7.19 20.36 4.14
C GLY A 581 -6.06 19.41 4.52
N ALA A 582 -5.35 19.77 5.58
CA ALA A 582 -4.18 19.06 6.08
C ALA A 582 -4.39 18.52 7.50
N GLY A 583 -3.57 17.54 7.91
CA GLY A 583 -3.66 16.92 9.23
C GLY A 583 -4.87 16.02 9.44
N LEU A 584 -5.50 15.57 8.34
CA LEU A 584 -6.63 14.63 8.31
C LEU A 584 -6.12 13.18 8.18
N ASP A 585 -7.02 12.20 8.28
CA ASP A 585 -6.78 10.85 7.75
C ASP A 585 -7.16 10.87 6.25
N PRO A 586 -6.21 11.06 5.31
CA PRO A 586 -6.53 11.57 3.98
C PRO A 586 -7.28 10.54 3.12
N CYS A 587 -8.41 10.95 2.56
CA CYS A 587 -9.14 10.25 1.49
C CYS A 587 -9.69 11.22 0.45
N GLY A 588 -10.32 10.69 -0.60
CA GLY A 588 -11.16 11.44 -1.51
C GLY A 588 -12.52 10.75 -1.59
N ALA A 589 -13.55 11.35 -1.00
CA ALA A 589 -14.91 10.87 -1.11
C ALA A 589 -15.77 11.93 -1.81
N ILE A 590 -16.56 11.50 -2.79
CA ILE A 590 -17.47 12.35 -3.54
C ILE A 590 -18.83 11.65 -3.62
N GLN A 591 -19.89 12.34 -3.19
CA GLN A 591 -21.26 11.86 -3.28
C GLN A 591 -22.09 12.74 -4.22
N VAL A 592 -22.84 12.11 -5.11
CA VAL A 592 -23.77 12.75 -6.06
C VAL A 592 -25.16 12.18 -5.85
N THR A 593 -26.18 13.03 -5.74
CA THR A 593 -27.58 12.63 -5.54
C THR A 593 -28.42 13.05 -6.74
N PHE A 594 -29.24 12.15 -7.28
CA PHE A 594 -30.05 12.40 -8.48
C PHE A 594 -31.37 11.60 -8.46
N GLY A 595 -32.34 12.09 -9.22
CA GLY A 595 -33.59 11.37 -9.48
C GLY A 595 -33.49 10.51 -10.75
N LEU A 596 -34.06 9.31 -10.69
CA LEU A 596 -34.09 8.36 -11.81
C LEU A 596 -35.52 7.87 -12.03
N THR A 597 -36.16 8.36 -13.08
CA THR A 597 -37.52 7.95 -13.43
C THR A 597 -37.56 6.51 -13.94
N ASN A 598 -38.73 5.87 -13.91
CA ASN A 598 -38.85 4.50 -14.41
C ASN A 598 -38.40 4.38 -15.87
N ARG A 599 -37.58 3.37 -16.19
CA ARG A 599 -36.92 3.13 -17.49
C ARG A 599 -35.89 4.17 -17.92
N GLN A 600 -35.62 5.19 -17.12
CA GLN A 600 -34.57 6.14 -17.41
C GLN A 600 -33.20 5.53 -17.16
N GLU A 601 -32.25 5.95 -17.98
CA GLU A 601 -30.83 5.71 -17.83
C GLU A 601 -30.12 6.98 -17.35
N GLN A 602 -29.17 6.82 -16.45
CA GLN A 602 -28.27 7.88 -16.00
C GLN A 602 -26.84 7.36 -15.95
N GLU A 603 -25.90 8.19 -16.39
CA GLU A 603 -24.47 7.94 -16.33
C GLU A 603 -23.82 8.91 -15.33
N ILE A 604 -22.96 8.38 -14.45
CA ILE A 604 -22.14 9.15 -13.51
C ILE A 604 -20.68 8.77 -13.74
N ILE A 605 -19.85 9.76 -14.07
CA ILE A 605 -18.46 9.54 -14.50
C ILE A 605 -17.50 10.11 -13.48
N PHE A 606 -16.89 9.21 -12.71
CA PHE A 606 -15.77 9.54 -11.86
C PHE A 606 -14.47 9.44 -12.65
N ARG A 607 -13.56 10.36 -12.37
CA ARG A 607 -12.22 10.40 -12.97
C ARG A 607 -11.19 10.61 -11.88
N MET A 608 -10.11 9.84 -11.94
CA MET A 608 -8.94 10.08 -11.11
C MET A 608 -7.68 10.09 -11.95
N GLY A 609 -6.69 10.84 -11.52
CA GLY A 609 -5.43 10.90 -12.26
C GLY A 609 -4.38 11.70 -11.53
N VAL A 610 -3.25 11.88 -12.19
CA VAL A 610 -2.13 12.67 -11.70
C VAL A 610 -1.70 13.65 -12.77
N THR A 611 -1.30 14.83 -12.34
CA THR A 611 -0.71 15.86 -13.20
C THR A 611 0.59 16.35 -12.59
N GLY A 612 1.54 16.77 -13.43
CA GLY A 612 2.78 17.37 -12.93
C GLY A 612 4.00 17.16 -13.83
N ARG A 613 4.51 18.30 -14.34
CA ARG A 613 5.88 18.85 -14.16
C ARG A 613 5.87 20.39 -14.03
N ARG A 614 4.68 21.03 -14.06
CA ARG A 614 4.49 22.50 -14.21
C ARG A 614 3.46 23.14 -13.24
N GLY A 615 3.02 22.43 -12.19
CA GLY A 615 2.18 23.01 -11.11
C GLY A 615 0.65 22.90 -11.31
N ALA A 616 -0.12 23.56 -10.43
CA ALA A 616 -1.57 23.38 -10.25
C ALA A 616 -2.45 23.88 -11.42
N ASP A 617 -2.03 24.92 -12.15
CA ASP A 617 -2.79 25.45 -13.30
C ASP A 617 -2.90 24.43 -14.44
N ASP A 618 -1.94 23.51 -14.52
CA ASP A 618 -1.95 22.38 -15.46
C ASP A 618 -2.93 21.29 -15.03
N ALA A 619 -3.07 21.09 -13.71
CA ALA A 619 -4.00 20.14 -13.12
C ALA A 619 -5.45 20.50 -13.45
N SER A 620 -5.86 21.74 -13.21
CA SER A 620 -7.23 22.20 -13.50
C SER A 620 -7.56 22.14 -14.99
N LYS A 621 -6.59 22.40 -15.88
CA LYS A 621 -6.77 22.28 -17.34
C LYS A 621 -6.97 20.82 -17.75
N THR A 622 -6.15 19.93 -17.21
CA THR A 622 -6.24 18.48 -17.46
C THR A 622 -7.58 17.93 -16.98
N VAL A 623 -8.02 18.28 -15.77
CA VAL A 623 -9.35 17.88 -15.28
C VAL A 623 -10.44 18.32 -16.26
N LYS A 624 -10.42 19.59 -16.67
CA LYS A 624 -11.41 20.14 -17.60
C LYS A 624 -11.40 19.47 -18.97
N SER A 625 -10.23 19.09 -19.50
CA SER A 625 -10.15 18.43 -20.80
C SER A 625 -10.73 17.01 -20.79
N PHE A 626 -10.79 16.36 -19.63
CA PHE A 626 -11.36 15.02 -19.46
C PHE A 626 -12.80 15.02 -18.93
N ARG A 627 -13.48 16.17 -18.89
CA ARG A 627 -14.90 16.26 -18.50
C ARG A 627 -15.85 15.90 -19.65
N GLY A 628 -16.99 15.32 -19.28
CA GLY A 628 -18.11 15.07 -20.16
C GLY A 628 -18.16 13.64 -20.69
N SER A 629 -19.39 13.14 -20.84
CA SER A 629 -19.67 11.79 -21.33
C SER A 629 -19.02 11.50 -22.69
N ALA A 630 -19.09 12.43 -23.65
CA ALA A 630 -18.45 12.25 -24.95
C ALA A 630 -16.93 12.04 -24.86
N VAL A 631 -16.24 12.71 -23.92
CA VAL A 631 -14.80 12.53 -23.75
C VAL A 631 -14.48 11.17 -23.17
N ALA A 632 -15.22 10.74 -22.14
CA ALA A 632 -15.06 9.40 -21.56
C ALA A 632 -15.26 8.30 -22.63
N HIS A 633 -16.33 8.39 -23.42
CA HIS A 633 -16.58 7.44 -24.51
C HIS A 633 -15.45 7.45 -25.57
N ASN A 634 -14.95 8.62 -25.96
CA ASN A 634 -13.84 8.73 -26.91
C ASN A 634 -12.54 8.10 -26.35
N GLU A 635 -12.27 8.26 -25.05
CA GLU A 635 -11.11 7.63 -24.40
C GLU A 635 -11.25 6.11 -24.36
N LEU A 636 -12.45 5.57 -24.09
CA LEU A 636 -12.71 4.14 -24.17
C LEU A 636 -12.54 3.60 -25.59
N GLU A 637 -13.05 4.30 -26.61
CA GLU A 637 -12.82 3.94 -28.02
C GLU A 637 -11.34 3.97 -28.39
N ALA A 638 -10.56 4.92 -27.86
CA ALA A 638 -9.12 4.99 -28.06
C ALA A 638 -8.40 3.78 -27.44
N VAL A 639 -8.84 3.30 -26.27
CA VAL A 639 -8.35 2.07 -25.64
C VAL A 639 -8.64 0.85 -26.53
N HIS A 640 -9.89 0.70 -27.00
CA HIS A 640 -10.24 -0.40 -27.91
C HIS A 640 -9.41 -0.38 -29.18
N ARG A 641 -9.35 0.76 -29.87
CA ARG A 641 -8.58 0.92 -31.11
C ARG A 641 -7.11 0.60 -30.93
N TYR A 642 -6.52 0.99 -29.80
CA TYR A 642 -5.12 0.68 -29.50
C TYR A 642 -4.94 -0.84 -29.40
N TRP A 643 -5.71 -1.52 -28.55
CA TRP A 643 -5.55 -2.95 -28.33
C TRP A 643 -5.93 -3.79 -29.55
N GLU A 644 -6.97 -3.43 -30.30
CA GLU A 644 -7.32 -4.07 -31.57
C GLU A 644 -6.15 -4.02 -32.56
N LYS A 645 -5.51 -2.86 -32.69
CA LYS A 645 -4.34 -2.68 -33.57
C LYS A 645 -3.14 -3.50 -33.08
N THR A 646 -2.76 -3.34 -31.82
CA THR A 646 -1.56 -3.96 -31.26
C THR A 646 -1.69 -5.49 -31.22
N LEU A 647 -2.81 -6.02 -30.72
CA LEU A 647 -3.03 -7.46 -30.59
C LEU A 647 -3.38 -8.09 -31.94
N GLY A 648 -4.04 -7.36 -32.85
CA GLY A 648 -4.37 -7.81 -34.20
C GLY A 648 -3.17 -7.95 -35.15
N THR A 649 -1.96 -7.54 -34.74
CA THR A 649 -0.77 -7.58 -35.62
C THR A 649 -0.31 -9.00 -35.94
N VAL A 650 -0.39 -9.92 -34.97
CA VAL A 650 -0.09 -11.34 -35.16
C VAL A 650 -1.28 -12.15 -34.68
N GLN A 651 -1.86 -12.93 -35.59
CA GLN A 651 -3.01 -13.78 -35.32
C GLN A 651 -2.72 -15.17 -35.88
N ILE A 652 -3.07 -16.20 -35.11
CA ILE A 652 -2.99 -17.60 -35.50
C ILE A 652 -4.39 -18.21 -35.53
N GLU A 653 -4.58 -19.16 -36.43
CA GLU A 653 -5.75 -20.02 -36.46
C GLU A 653 -5.28 -21.47 -36.47
N THR A 654 -5.56 -22.16 -35.38
CA THR A 654 -5.21 -23.57 -35.19
C THR A 654 -6.44 -24.38 -34.80
N PRO A 655 -6.42 -25.72 -34.97
CA PRO A 655 -7.49 -26.59 -34.48
C PRO A 655 -7.67 -26.59 -32.95
N ASP A 656 -6.73 -26.02 -32.18
CA ASP A 656 -6.84 -25.84 -30.74
C ASP A 656 -7.30 -24.41 -30.41
N PRO A 657 -8.56 -24.20 -30.02
CA PRO A 657 -9.06 -22.86 -29.74
C PRO A 657 -8.41 -22.21 -28.52
N SER A 658 -7.86 -23.00 -27.59
CA SER A 658 -7.20 -22.45 -26.39
C SER A 658 -5.90 -21.75 -26.73
N LEU A 659 -5.13 -22.33 -27.66
CA LEU A 659 -3.91 -21.75 -28.19
C LEU A 659 -4.20 -20.46 -28.96
N ASN A 660 -5.28 -20.44 -29.76
CA ASN A 660 -5.71 -19.25 -30.49
C ASN A 660 -6.04 -18.11 -29.52
N ILE A 661 -6.89 -18.34 -28.51
CA ILE A 661 -7.29 -17.30 -27.54
C ILE A 661 -6.08 -16.70 -26.82
N LEU A 662 -5.17 -17.53 -26.31
CA LEU A 662 -4.02 -17.03 -25.56
C LEU A 662 -3.05 -16.25 -26.44
N THR A 663 -2.73 -16.77 -27.63
CA THR A 663 -1.71 -16.18 -28.51
C THR A 663 -2.22 -14.92 -29.22
N ASN A 664 -3.50 -14.88 -29.58
CA ASN A 664 -4.10 -13.79 -30.36
C ASN A 664 -4.42 -12.54 -29.53
N GLY A 665 -4.20 -12.55 -28.22
CA GLY A 665 -4.43 -11.38 -27.38
C GLY A 665 -3.76 -11.46 -26.02
N TRP A 666 -4.19 -12.40 -25.17
CA TRP A 666 -3.90 -12.37 -23.72
C TRP A 666 -2.41 -12.42 -23.36
N LEU A 667 -1.60 -13.23 -24.05
CA LEU A 667 -0.16 -13.29 -23.78
C LEU A 667 0.55 -11.97 -24.10
N LEU A 668 0.27 -11.39 -25.27
CA LEU A 668 0.88 -10.13 -25.69
C LEU A 668 0.37 -8.94 -24.85
N TYR A 669 -0.92 -8.94 -24.53
CA TYR A 669 -1.54 -7.98 -23.62
C TYR A 669 -0.88 -8.01 -22.24
N GLN A 670 -0.65 -9.20 -21.67
CA GLN A 670 0.04 -9.37 -20.40
C GLN A 670 1.46 -8.83 -20.46
N THR A 671 2.22 -9.14 -21.52
CA THR A 671 3.58 -8.62 -21.70
C THR A 671 3.60 -7.10 -21.74
N LEU A 672 2.69 -6.46 -22.48
CA LEU A 672 2.69 -5.01 -22.61
C LEU A 672 2.15 -4.31 -21.35
N SER A 673 0.93 -4.65 -20.95
CA SER A 673 0.23 -3.97 -19.85
C SER A 673 0.88 -4.27 -18.49
N SER A 674 1.08 -5.55 -18.16
CA SER A 674 1.58 -5.95 -16.83
C SER A 674 3.10 -5.88 -16.71
N ARG A 675 3.84 -6.39 -17.71
CA ARG A 675 5.30 -6.53 -17.61
C ARG A 675 6.04 -5.25 -17.99
N LEU A 676 5.73 -4.65 -19.15
CA LEU A 676 6.46 -3.48 -19.64
C LEU A 676 5.97 -2.18 -18.98
N TRP A 677 4.66 -1.93 -18.96
CA TRP A 677 4.10 -0.66 -18.48
C TRP A 677 3.88 -0.62 -16.98
N ALA A 678 3.14 -1.58 -16.43
CA ALA A 678 2.85 -1.61 -15.00
C ALA A 678 4.06 -2.01 -14.16
N ARG A 679 4.85 -2.98 -14.64
CA ARG A 679 5.90 -3.68 -13.87
C ARG A 679 5.34 -4.18 -12.54
N SER A 680 4.11 -4.69 -12.61
CA SER A 680 3.25 -4.98 -11.46
C SER A 680 2.17 -6.01 -11.80
N GLY A 681 1.73 -6.74 -10.78
CA GLY A 681 0.59 -7.64 -10.77
C GLY A 681 0.03 -7.75 -9.34
N TYR A 682 -1.01 -8.54 -9.13
CA TYR A 682 -1.67 -8.61 -7.81
C TYR A 682 -0.72 -9.04 -6.68
N TYR A 683 0.11 -10.06 -6.94
CA TYR A 683 1.01 -10.65 -5.94
C TYR A 683 2.37 -9.96 -5.84
N GLN A 684 2.67 -9.03 -6.74
CA GLN A 684 3.95 -8.33 -6.80
C GLN A 684 3.77 -6.93 -7.40
N SER A 685 4.02 -5.91 -6.60
CA SER A 685 4.02 -4.51 -7.02
C SER A 685 5.44 -3.95 -6.96
N GLY A 686 6.17 -4.09 -8.09
CA GLY A 686 7.60 -3.82 -8.17
C GLY A 686 7.95 -2.44 -8.73
N GLY A 687 7.36 -2.05 -9.87
CA GLY A 687 7.55 -0.73 -10.49
C GLY A 687 8.94 -0.45 -11.10
N ALA A 688 9.97 -1.21 -10.69
CA ALA A 688 11.33 -1.14 -11.24
C ALA A 688 11.44 -1.83 -12.60
N PHE A 689 12.37 -1.35 -13.43
CA PHE A 689 12.85 -2.07 -14.59
C PHE A 689 13.97 -3.02 -14.15
N GLY A 690 13.79 -4.32 -14.34
CA GLY A 690 14.88 -5.29 -14.30
C GLY A 690 15.58 -5.33 -15.66
N PHE A 691 16.90 -5.17 -15.70
CA PHE A 691 17.64 -5.03 -16.95
C PHE A 691 17.41 -6.23 -17.87
N ARG A 692 17.63 -7.42 -17.33
CA ARG A 692 17.38 -8.70 -17.99
C ARG A 692 15.91 -8.92 -18.33
N ASP A 693 15.06 -8.82 -17.33
CA ASP A 693 13.64 -9.17 -17.44
C ASP A 693 12.96 -8.35 -18.54
N GLN A 694 13.25 -7.05 -18.57
CA GLN A 694 12.61 -6.15 -19.50
C GLN A 694 13.13 -6.32 -20.93
N LEU A 695 14.41 -6.63 -21.11
CA LEU A 695 14.95 -7.00 -22.42
C LEU A 695 14.33 -8.30 -22.95
N GLN A 696 14.01 -9.25 -22.08
CA GLN A 696 13.26 -10.46 -22.47
C GLN A 696 11.81 -10.14 -22.83
N ASP A 697 11.12 -9.37 -22.00
CA ASP A 697 9.73 -8.99 -22.20
C ASP A 697 9.54 -8.22 -23.54
N VAL A 698 10.39 -7.21 -23.83
CA VAL A 698 10.24 -6.40 -25.06
C VAL A 698 10.53 -7.17 -26.35
N MET A 699 11.29 -8.26 -26.31
CA MET A 699 11.53 -9.08 -27.51
C MET A 699 10.26 -9.75 -28.04
N ALA A 700 9.23 -9.94 -27.22
CA ALA A 700 7.93 -10.42 -27.69
C ALA A 700 7.17 -9.36 -28.51
N LEU A 701 7.51 -8.08 -28.36
CA LEU A 701 6.82 -6.94 -28.98
C LEU A 701 7.42 -6.52 -30.33
N VAL A 702 8.47 -7.19 -30.82
CA VAL A 702 9.21 -6.77 -32.03
C VAL A 702 8.32 -6.62 -33.28
N TYR A 703 7.24 -7.41 -33.38
CA TYR A 703 6.31 -7.32 -34.51
C TYR A 703 5.16 -6.34 -34.25
N ALA A 704 4.62 -6.30 -33.04
CA ALA A 704 3.45 -5.51 -32.69
C ALA A 704 3.77 -4.04 -32.36
N GLU A 705 4.85 -3.80 -31.61
CA GLU A 705 5.26 -2.48 -31.15
C GLU A 705 6.78 -2.24 -31.33
N PRO A 706 7.32 -2.33 -32.56
CA PRO A 706 8.77 -2.19 -32.80
C PRO A 706 9.33 -0.84 -32.32
N ALA A 707 8.53 0.23 -32.34
CA ALA A 707 8.95 1.53 -31.82
C ALA A 707 9.18 1.52 -30.30
N LEU A 708 8.35 0.80 -29.54
CA LEU A 708 8.54 0.63 -28.09
C LEU A 708 9.81 -0.18 -27.81
N VAL A 709 10.06 -1.24 -28.59
CA VAL A 709 11.29 -2.03 -28.47
C VAL A 709 12.52 -1.15 -28.72
N ARG A 710 12.52 -0.36 -29.80
CA ARG A 710 13.60 0.57 -30.13
C ARG A 710 13.92 1.52 -28.98
N GLY A 711 12.88 2.19 -28.44
CA GLY A 711 13.04 3.11 -27.31
C GLY A 711 13.55 2.40 -26.05
N HIS A 712 13.09 1.19 -25.79
CA HIS A 712 13.49 0.42 -24.61
C HIS A 712 14.95 -0.09 -24.68
N LEU A 713 15.44 -0.45 -25.86
CA LEU A 713 16.85 -0.81 -26.06
C LEU A 713 17.78 0.36 -25.71
N LEU A 714 17.42 1.58 -26.15
CA LEU A 714 18.17 2.80 -25.82
C LEU A 714 18.07 3.15 -24.34
N LEU A 715 16.90 2.94 -23.72
CA LEU A 715 16.74 3.09 -22.28
C LEU A 715 17.67 2.14 -21.52
N CYS A 716 17.73 0.85 -21.87
CA CYS A 716 18.62 -0.10 -21.22
C CYS A 716 20.10 0.25 -21.45
N ALA A 717 20.49 0.64 -22.67
CA ALA A 717 21.85 1.12 -22.94
C ALA A 717 22.23 2.30 -22.03
N SER A 718 21.30 3.22 -21.75
CA SER A 718 21.54 4.35 -20.82
C SER A 718 21.79 3.95 -19.37
N ARG A 719 21.62 2.66 -19.04
CA ARG A 719 21.85 2.08 -17.71
C ARG A 719 23.12 1.22 -17.63
N GLN A 720 23.98 1.31 -18.64
CA GLN A 720 25.29 0.67 -18.67
C GLN A 720 26.38 1.60 -18.09
N PHE A 721 27.34 1.03 -17.37
CA PHE A 721 28.55 1.71 -16.90
C PHE A 721 29.69 1.57 -17.93
N PRO A 722 30.70 2.46 -17.95
CA PRO A 722 31.82 2.39 -18.90
C PRO A 722 32.56 1.04 -18.91
N GLU A 723 32.55 0.31 -17.78
CA GLU A 723 33.19 -1.01 -17.66
C GLU A 723 32.39 -2.15 -18.31
N GLY A 724 31.21 -1.88 -18.86
CA GLY A 724 30.37 -2.81 -19.63
C GLY A 724 29.30 -3.55 -18.81
N ASP A 725 29.37 -3.51 -17.48
CA ASP A 725 28.28 -3.96 -16.60
C ASP A 725 27.18 -2.89 -16.45
N VAL A 726 26.08 -3.23 -15.80
CA VAL A 726 24.82 -2.47 -15.84
C VAL A 726 24.19 -2.35 -14.45
N GLN A 727 23.21 -1.45 -14.28
CA GLN A 727 22.28 -1.57 -13.16
C GLN A 727 21.44 -2.85 -13.35
N HIS A 728 21.43 -3.73 -12.36
CA HIS A 728 20.63 -4.96 -12.36
C HIS A 728 19.12 -4.64 -12.42
N TRP A 729 18.69 -3.63 -11.66
CA TRP A 729 17.38 -3.01 -11.79
C TRP A 729 17.39 -1.55 -11.34
N TRP A 730 16.41 -0.75 -11.77
CA TRP A 730 16.24 0.65 -11.37
C TRP A 730 14.77 1.10 -11.33
N HIS A 731 14.46 2.07 -10.47
CA HIS A 731 13.14 2.71 -10.39
C HIS A 731 13.08 3.98 -11.25
N PRO A 732 12.05 4.15 -12.10
CA PRO A 732 11.71 5.45 -12.67
C PRO A 732 11.06 6.37 -11.62
N PRO A 733 11.14 7.72 -11.78
CA PRO A 733 11.80 8.42 -12.89
C PRO A 733 13.29 8.70 -12.65
N THR A 734 13.77 8.63 -11.40
CA THR A 734 15.14 9.07 -11.03
C THR A 734 16.23 8.12 -11.52
N GLY A 735 15.95 6.82 -11.66
CA GLY A 735 16.94 5.81 -12.04
C GLY A 735 17.75 5.27 -10.86
N ARG A 736 17.28 5.48 -9.63
CA ARG A 736 17.88 4.87 -8.43
C ARG A 736 17.71 3.35 -8.52
N GLY A 737 18.77 2.61 -8.30
CA GLY A 737 18.79 1.18 -8.62
C GLY A 737 19.97 0.45 -8.00
N VAL A 738 20.05 -0.84 -8.29
CA VAL A 738 21.10 -1.72 -7.75
C VAL A 738 22.13 -2.05 -8.81
N ARG A 739 23.41 -1.97 -8.47
CA ARG A 739 24.53 -2.53 -9.24
C ARG A 739 25.00 -3.80 -8.54
N THR A 740 25.11 -4.91 -9.26
CA THR A 740 25.49 -6.23 -8.73
C THR A 740 26.75 -6.76 -9.43
N ARG A 741 27.21 -7.95 -9.02
CA ARG A 741 28.21 -8.75 -9.74
C ARG A 741 27.58 -9.89 -10.55
N CYS A 742 26.27 -9.84 -10.83
CA CYS A 742 25.60 -10.85 -11.66
C CYS A 742 26.19 -10.84 -13.06
N SER A 743 26.40 -12.04 -13.61
CA SER A 743 27.19 -12.22 -14.83
C SER A 743 26.39 -12.16 -16.13
N ASP A 744 25.05 -12.24 -16.07
CA ASP A 744 24.19 -12.40 -17.25
C ASP A 744 23.49 -11.12 -17.69
N ASP A 745 23.15 -10.20 -16.78
CA ASP A 745 22.32 -9.01 -17.06
C ASP A 745 22.69 -8.27 -18.35
N TYR A 746 23.96 -7.86 -18.46
CA TYR A 746 24.44 -7.05 -19.57
C TYR A 746 24.45 -7.80 -20.92
N LEU A 747 24.50 -9.14 -20.93
CA LEU A 747 24.53 -9.95 -22.15
C LEU A 747 23.16 -10.01 -22.86
N TRP A 748 22.08 -9.65 -22.17
CA TRP A 748 20.74 -9.58 -22.78
C TRP A 748 20.61 -8.44 -23.79
N LEU A 749 21.38 -7.35 -23.63
CA LEU A 749 21.32 -6.20 -24.53
C LEU A 749 21.73 -6.55 -25.97
N PRO A 750 22.92 -7.11 -26.25
CA PRO A 750 23.30 -7.48 -27.62
C PRO A 750 22.36 -8.52 -28.24
N LEU A 751 21.81 -9.46 -27.45
CA LEU A 751 20.82 -10.43 -27.93
C LEU A 751 19.53 -9.73 -28.41
N ALA A 752 18.98 -8.85 -27.58
CA ALA A 752 17.75 -8.13 -27.89
C ALA A 752 17.92 -7.18 -29.07
N VAL A 753 19.04 -6.47 -29.16
CA VAL A 753 19.41 -5.62 -30.32
C VAL A 753 19.50 -6.47 -31.59
N GLY A 754 20.17 -7.61 -31.54
CA GLY A 754 20.29 -8.53 -32.68
C GLY A 754 18.92 -9.00 -33.18
N ARG A 755 18.03 -9.42 -32.27
CA ARG A 755 16.66 -9.82 -32.61
C ARG A 755 15.86 -8.66 -33.22
N TYR A 756 15.95 -7.47 -32.65
CA TYR A 756 15.28 -6.28 -33.17
C TYR A 756 15.69 -5.97 -34.61
N ILE A 757 16.99 -5.95 -34.90
CA ILE A 757 17.52 -5.66 -36.25
C ILE A 757 17.09 -6.74 -37.24
N ILE A 758 17.20 -8.02 -36.87
CA ILE A 758 16.78 -9.14 -37.74
C ILE A 758 15.30 -9.05 -38.09
N SER A 759 14.46 -8.67 -37.12
CA SER A 759 13.01 -8.59 -37.32
C SER A 759 12.53 -7.32 -38.03
N THR A 760 13.21 -6.19 -37.85
CA THR A 760 12.72 -4.87 -38.34
C THR A 760 13.53 -4.30 -39.51
N GLY A 761 14.78 -4.71 -39.68
CA GLY A 761 15.71 -4.12 -40.64
C GLY A 761 16.29 -2.76 -40.24
N ASP A 762 15.93 -2.21 -39.07
CA ASP A 762 16.49 -0.93 -38.57
C ASP A 762 17.91 -1.14 -38.04
N ALA A 763 18.89 -1.22 -38.94
CA ALA A 763 20.30 -1.25 -38.59
C ALA A 763 20.84 0.12 -38.14
N GLU A 764 20.12 1.22 -38.42
CA GLU A 764 20.56 2.57 -38.05
C GLU A 764 20.56 2.78 -36.53
N ILE A 765 19.73 2.04 -35.79
CA ILE A 765 19.73 2.05 -34.31
C ILE A 765 21.13 1.82 -33.72
N LEU A 766 22.01 1.07 -34.39
CA LEU A 766 23.38 0.80 -33.92
C LEU A 766 24.23 2.06 -33.81
N ASN A 767 23.87 3.13 -34.52
CA ASN A 767 24.58 4.41 -34.53
C ASN A 767 24.02 5.41 -33.50
N GLU A 768 22.90 5.09 -32.85
CA GLU A 768 22.30 5.96 -31.82
C GLU A 768 23.26 6.16 -30.66
N SER A 769 23.49 7.43 -30.29
CA SER A 769 24.44 7.79 -29.24
C SER A 769 23.75 7.86 -27.87
N VAL A 770 24.26 7.08 -26.91
CA VAL A 770 23.71 6.97 -25.56
C VAL A 770 24.83 7.14 -24.53
N SER A 771 24.57 7.95 -23.49
CA SER A 771 25.49 8.14 -22.36
C SER A 771 25.58 6.89 -21.48
N PHE A 772 26.77 6.65 -20.90
CA PHE A 772 26.93 5.69 -19.82
C PHE A 772 26.55 6.32 -18.47
N LEU A 773 26.46 5.49 -17.43
CA LEU A 773 26.33 5.91 -16.04
C LEU A 773 27.70 6.11 -15.37
N GLU A 774 27.74 7.00 -14.39
CA GLU A 774 28.88 7.17 -13.48
C GLU A 774 28.56 6.61 -12.10
N GLY A 775 29.41 5.71 -11.59
CA GLY A 775 29.25 5.13 -10.26
C GLY A 775 30.42 4.22 -9.90
N ARG A 776 30.69 4.08 -8.60
CA ARG A 776 31.76 3.21 -8.11
C ARG A 776 31.52 1.74 -8.48
N GLN A 777 32.59 0.96 -8.59
CA GLN A 777 32.44 -0.50 -8.71
C GLN A 777 31.94 -1.11 -7.40
N VAL A 778 31.26 -2.26 -7.53
CA VAL A 778 30.91 -3.11 -6.38
C VAL A 778 32.18 -3.66 -5.77
N ARG A 779 32.36 -3.51 -4.45
CA ARG A 779 33.58 -3.98 -3.76
C ARG A 779 33.59 -5.50 -3.65
N ALA A 780 34.76 -6.08 -3.39
CA ALA A 780 34.90 -7.53 -3.28
C ALA A 780 34.12 -8.14 -2.10
N ASP A 781 33.94 -7.35 -1.03
CA ASP A 781 33.19 -7.68 0.19
C ASP A 781 31.70 -7.31 0.14
N GLU A 782 31.24 -6.73 -0.98
CA GLU A 782 29.85 -6.34 -1.19
C GLU A 782 29.21 -7.19 -2.30
N ASP A 783 27.98 -7.65 -2.09
CA ASP A 783 27.21 -8.35 -3.12
C ASP A 783 26.65 -7.39 -4.16
N SER A 784 26.18 -6.24 -3.66
CA SER A 784 25.56 -5.19 -4.42
C SER A 784 25.48 -3.91 -3.60
N TYR A 785 25.19 -2.79 -4.26
CA TYR A 785 24.81 -1.55 -3.57
C TYR A 785 23.65 -0.87 -4.30
N TYR A 786 22.82 -0.16 -3.55
CA TYR A 786 21.71 0.65 -4.06
C TYR A 786 22.10 2.12 -4.06
N ASP A 787 21.99 2.80 -5.20
CA ASP A 787 22.37 4.21 -5.34
C ASP A 787 21.65 4.90 -6.50
N LEU A 788 21.78 6.23 -6.56
CA LEU A 788 21.43 7.06 -7.71
C LEU A 788 22.72 7.40 -8.46
N PRO A 789 23.05 6.68 -9.55
CA PRO A 789 24.25 6.94 -10.32
C PRO A 789 24.19 8.30 -11.04
N GLY A 790 25.36 8.90 -11.27
CA GLY A 790 25.50 10.05 -12.15
C GLY A 790 25.36 9.65 -13.62
N VAL A 791 25.27 10.63 -14.52
CA VAL A 791 25.37 10.41 -15.97
C VAL A 791 26.79 10.76 -16.39
N ALA A 792 27.49 9.83 -17.03
CA ALA A 792 28.85 10.05 -17.48
C ALA A 792 28.87 10.98 -18.71
N ASP A 793 29.95 11.77 -18.82
CA ASP A 793 30.23 12.57 -20.03
C ASP A 793 30.51 11.67 -21.25
N GLU A 794 31.03 10.46 -21.00
CA GLU A 794 31.29 9.47 -22.04
C GLU A 794 29.99 8.97 -22.68
N LYS A 795 29.97 8.96 -24.01
CA LYS A 795 28.90 8.42 -24.85
C LYS A 795 29.44 7.36 -25.79
N GLY A 796 28.66 6.32 -26.01
CA GLY A 796 28.91 5.29 -27.01
C GLY A 796 27.76 5.21 -28.00
N SER A 797 28.00 4.68 -29.19
CA SER A 797 26.90 4.21 -30.03
C SER A 797 26.28 2.95 -29.42
N LEU A 798 25.02 2.63 -29.72
CA LEU A 798 24.41 1.38 -29.22
C LEU A 798 25.27 0.14 -29.57
N TYR A 799 25.95 0.15 -30.72
CA TYR A 799 26.94 -0.88 -31.04
C TYR A 799 28.09 -0.95 -30.03
N ASP A 800 28.67 0.18 -29.63
CA ASP A 800 29.73 0.22 -28.61
C ASP A 800 29.24 -0.33 -27.27
N HIS A 801 28.01 0.04 -26.85
CA HIS A 801 27.37 -0.52 -25.65
C HIS A 801 27.27 -2.06 -25.70
N CYS A 802 26.82 -2.61 -26.84
CA CYS A 802 26.77 -4.05 -27.08
C CYS A 802 28.16 -4.70 -27.04
N VAL A 803 29.17 -4.08 -27.67
CA VAL A 803 30.54 -4.59 -27.66
C VAL A 803 31.13 -4.62 -26.25
N ARG A 804 30.91 -3.58 -25.44
CA ARG A 804 31.37 -3.52 -24.05
C ARG A 804 30.69 -4.56 -23.18
N ALA A 805 29.40 -4.79 -23.35
CA ALA A 805 28.68 -5.87 -22.68
C ALA A 805 29.31 -7.23 -22.98
N VAL A 806 29.56 -7.56 -24.25
CA VAL A 806 30.22 -8.82 -24.62
C VAL A 806 31.62 -8.91 -24.04
N LYS A 807 32.44 -7.86 -24.17
CA LYS A 807 33.80 -7.81 -23.62
C LYS A 807 33.81 -7.99 -22.10
N ARG A 808 32.80 -7.48 -21.38
CA ARG A 808 32.65 -7.65 -19.94
C ARG A 808 32.48 -9.13 -19.56
N GLY A 809 31.73 -9.89 -20.36
CA GLY A 809 31.50 -11.33 -20.17
C GLY A 809 32.68 -12.23 -20.53
N LEU A 810 33.71 -11.73 -21.22
CA LEU A 810 34.92 -12.48 -21.59
C LEU A 810 35.90 -12.62 -20.40
N ARG A 811 35.39 -13.05 -19.25
CA ARG A 811 36.15 -13.34 -18.03
C ARG A 811 35.99 -14.81 -17.69
N PHE A 812 37.08 -15.56 -17.83
CA PHE A 812 37.03 -17.02 -17.78
C PHE A 812 37.60 -17.58 -16.48
N GLY A 813 36.96 -18.61 -15.96
CA GLY A 813 37.50 -19.44 -14.88
C GLY A 813 38.58 -20.42 -15.39
N ILE A 814 39.06 -21.28 -14.50
CA ILE A 814 40.15 -22.24 -14.77
C ILE A 814 39.85 -23.23 -15.91
N HIS A 815 38.57 -23.42 -16.25
CA HIS A 815 38.12 -24.32 -17.31
C HIS A 815 37.82 -23.60 -18.64
N GLY A 816 38.10 -22.30 -18.75
CA GLY A 816 37.84 -21.53 -19.97
C GLY A 816 36.37 -21.16 -20.20
N LEU A 817 35.51 -21.25 -19.18
CA LEU A 817 34.10 -20.83 -19.22
C LEU A 817 33.89 -19.49 -18.51
N PRO A 818 32.93 -18.64 -18.95
CA PRO A 818 32.59 -17.40 -18.27
C PRO A 818 32.29 -17.62 -16.78
N LEU A 819 32.78 -16.73 -15.93
CA LEU A 819 32.53 -16.78 -14.49
C LEU A 819 31.05 -16.51 -14.17
N MET A 820 30.49 -17.27 -13.23
CA MET A 820 29.12 -17.07 -12.75
C MET A 820 29.00 -15.77 -11.93
N GLY A 821 30.09 -15.31 -11.30
CA GLY A 821 30.05 -14.15 -10.41
C GLY A 821 29.16 -14.39 -9.20
N SER A 822 28.45 -13.36 -8.73
CA SER A 822 27.55 -13.52 -7.57
C SER A 822 26.25 -14.30 -7.86
N GLY A 823 25.98 -14.55 -9.14
CA GLY A 823 24.79 -15.21 -9.66
C GLY A 823 24.68 -15.02 -11.18
N ASP A 824 23.88 -15.87 -11.82
CA ASP A 824 23.51 -15.79 -13.24
C ASP A 824 21.99 -15.59 -13.39
N TRP A 825 21.38 -16.20 -14.41
CA TRP A 825 19.93 -16.19 -14.61
C TRP A 825 19.13 -16.68 -13.38
N ASN A 826 19.66 -17.65 -12.63
CA ASN A 826 18.94 -18.29 -11.54
C ASN A 826 19.18 -17.57 -10.20
N ASP A 827 18.27 -16.68 -9.83
CA ASP A 827 18.33 -15.93 -8.56
C ASP A 827 18.35 -16.86 -7.31
N GLY A 828 17.82 -18.09 -7.41
CA GLY A 828 17.85 -19.08 -6.34
C GLY A 828 19.20 -19.77 -6.15
N MET A 829 20.13 -19.61 -7.11
CA MET A 829 21.53 -20.02 -7.02
C MET A 829 22.44 -18.83 -6.69
N ASN A 830 21.92 -17.86 -5.94
CA ASN A 830 22.73 -16.76 -5.41
C ASN A 830 23.85 -17.32 -4.52
N LYS A 831 25.07 -16.77 -4.67
CA LYS A 831 26.28 -17.10 -3.89
C LYS A 831 27.04 -18.37 -4.28
N VAL A 832 26.59 -19.12 -5.30
CA VAL A 832 27.29 -20.33 -5.76
C VAL A 832 28.68 -19.98 -6.32
N GLY A 833 28.83 -18.83 -6.99
CA GLY A 833 30.07 -18.39 -7.65
C GLY A 833 30.77 -17.21 -7.00
N ASP A 834 30.45 -16.84 -5.75
CA ASP A 834 30.97 -15.61 -5.11
C ASP A 834 32.50 -15.58 -5.03
N GLU A 835 33.13 -16.75 -4.86
CA GLU A 835 34.58 -16.95 -4.79
C GLU A 835 35.25 -17.12 -6.18
N GLY A 836 34.47 -17.19 -7.27
CA GLY A 836 34.96 -17.37 -8.64
C GLY A 836 34.52 -18.67 -9.29
#